data_AF-A0A7W0VLP0-F1
#
_entry.id   AF-A0A7W0VLP0-F1
#
_cell.length_a   1.000
_cell.length_b   1.000
_cell.length_c   1.000
_cell.angle_alpha   90.00
_cell.angle_beta   90.00
_cell.angle_gamma   90.00
#
_symmetry.space_group_name_H-M   'P 1'
#
loop_
_entity.id
_entity.type
_entity.pdbx_description
1 polymer ?
#
loop_
_entity_poly.entity_id
_entity_poly.type
_entity_poly.pdbx_seq_one_letter_code
_entity_poly.pdbx_strand_id
1 'polypeptide(L)'
;MDRRPVSNPLVRFRDLAVAYDEGEGPPPAKVTLLEDQSRSILSSNDSPDVGFKWSANPYRGCLHACSYCLDGETPILLGDGRARRLVDVKVGDEIYGTVLEGKYRYYTRTRVLDHWATQKLAYRVLLADGTELIASGDHRFLSDRGWKYVMPAERPEQRPFLTPNNNLMGIGALAAGPAETDDYKRGYLCGMIRGDGLLRRYDYSNRRRGTDIQYQFRLALADLEALARSKRFLGDLAVQTTEFQFAAARPGYRPMQAVRANSRGAFERVSELVTWVETPSDDWQLGFLAGIFDAEGSRSQHVLRIANMDQTVIDRTVAAMKRFAFDAVVETIKREPRPMFTVRLRGGLSEHFRFFHTTGPAVTRKWNIAGEAIKTGKDLRIASIEPVGMRQLFDITTGTGDFIANGVVSHNCYARPTHEYLDMGAGTDFDTKIVVKRNAPELLRETFDKKSWKGELVMFSGVTDCYQAIERDLKITRACLEVCLEYKNPVSVISKSALVERDIDLFVALAKEARFHIHVSLAFSDDEMSRSIEPWAASPSRRFKVIERLAKAGVPVGVMVAPVIPGVNDSQMVTVLERAADAGAATAGWVLLRLPHSVKQVFEERIRDVMPLSAEKVLHRIRETRGGEKLYDSSWHTRGRGQGPYADTIAMMFDTTIKRLGLDKRDEDFDRADDQPTTFRRPEPKTGQLSLF
;
A
#
# COMPACT_ATOMS: atom_id res chain seq x y z
N MET A 1 -9.61 -4.80 -42.24
CA MET A 1 -9.97 -6.10 -41.64
C MET A 1 -10.50 -5.82 -40.24
N ASP A 2 -11.82 -5.84 -40.11
CA ASP A 2 -12.51 -5.57 -38.86
C ASP A 2 -12.20 -6.62 -37.79
N ARG A 3 -12.06 -6.16 -36.55
CA ARG A 3 -11.86 -7.01 -35.38
C ARG A 3 -13.05 -7.97 -35.26
N ARG A 4 -12.77 -9.27 -35.11
CA ARG A 4 -13.79 -10.28 -34.84
C ARG A 4 -14.60 -9.88 -33.60
N PRO A 5 -15.94 -9.79 -33.69
CA PRO A 5 -16.79 -9.65 -32.52
C PRO A 5 -16.79 -10.99 -31.78
N VAL A 6 -16.50 -10.97 -30.48
CA VAL A 6 -16.68 -12.13 -29.61
C VAL A 6 -18.07 -11.99 -28.99
N SER A 7 -19.03 -12.78 -29.49
CA SER A 7 -20.39 -12.87 -28.94
C SER A 7 -20.42 -13.82 -27.74
N ASN A 8 -21.29 -13.52 -26.77
CA ASN A 8 -21.64 -14.43 -25.68
C ASN A 8 -22.13 -15.80 -26.21
N PRO A 9 -21.95 -16.90 -25.46
CA PRO A 9 -22.55 -18.18 -25.82
C PRO A 9 -24.08 -18.09 -25.90
N LEU A 10 -24.63 -18.78 -26.91
CA LEU A 10 -25.97 -18.60 -27.49
C LEU A 10 -27.12 -19.38 -26.81
N VAL A 11 -26.92 -20.01 -25.65
CA VAL A 11 -27.96 -20.85 -25.04
C VAL A 11 -28.04 -20.65 -23.53
N ARG A 12 -29.21 -20.25 -23.04
CA ARG A 12 -29.55 -19.90 -21.66
C ARG A 12 -29.46 -21.07 -20.65
N PHE A 13 -29.21 -22.31 -21.10
CA PHE A 13 -29.29 -23.55 -20.29
C PHE A 13 -28.30 -24.67 -20.71
N ARG A 14 -27.01 -24.38 -20.93
CA ARG A 14 -26.00 -25.45 -21.06
C ARG A 14 -25.00 -25.37 -19.91
N ASP A 15 -25.09 -26.35 -19.01
CA ASP A 15 -24.35 -26.42 -17.76
C ASP A 15 -22.84 -26.58 -17.97
N LEU A 16 -22.08 -25.66 -17.36
CA LEU A 16 -20.63 -25.68 -17.21
C LEU A 16 -20.28 -25.76 -15.71
N ALA A 17 -21.01 -26.58 -14.96
CA ALA A 17 -20.90 -26.65 -13.51
C ALA A 17 -19.85 -27.66 -13.01
N VAL A 18 -19.06 -27.21 -12.04
CA VAL A 18 -18.36 -28.03 -11.06
C VAL A 18 -19.13 -27.85 -9.74
N ALA A 19 -19.50 -28.94 -9.08
CA ALA A 19 -20.34 -28.87 -7.89
C ALA A 19 -19.58 -28.34 -6.64
N TYR A 20 -20.15 -27.29 -6.04
CA TYR A 20 -19.97 -26.85 -4.65
C TYR A 20 -21.24 -27.26 -3.88
N ASP A 21 -21.16 -27.50 -2.57
CA ASP A 21 -22.33 -27.95 -1.77
C ASP A 21 -23.50 -26.95 -1.80
N GLU A 22 -24.74 -27.42 -1.59
CA GLU A 22 -25.96 -26.62 -1.74
C GLU A 22 -26.01 -25.41 -0.80
N GLY A 23 -25.96 -24.20 -1.38
CA GLY A 23 -26.20 -22.92 -0.69
C GLY A 23 -24.99 -21.99 -0.58
N GLU A 24 -23.77 -22.47 -0.82
CA GLU A 24 -22.53 -21.66 -0.78
C GLU A 24 -21.88 -21.63 -2.17
N GLY A 25 -22.24 -20.65 -2.99
CA GLY A 25 -21.52 -20.37 -4.24
C GLY A 25 -20.19 -19.65 -3.95
N PRO A 26 -19.11 -19.88 -4.73
CA PRO A 26 -17.94 -19.00 -4.69
C PRO A 26 -18.31 -17.62 -5.27
N PRO A 27 -17.89 -16.49 -4.65
CA PRO A 27 -18.25 -15.16 -5.12
C PRO A 27 -17.51 -14.79 -6.42
N PRO A 28 -18.13 -13.96 -7.28
CA PRO A 28 -17.54 -13.58 -8.56
C PRO A 28 -16.39 -12.58 -8.37
N ALA A 29 -15.17 -12.98 -8.75
CA ALA A 29 -14.02 -12.10 -8.96
C ALA A 29 -13.54 -12.19 -10.42
N LYS A 30 -13.33 -11.05 -11.09
CA LYS A 30 -12.81 -11.01 -12.47
C LYS A 30 -11.30 -11.24 -12.45
N VAL A 31 -10.86 -12.50 -12.64
CA VAL A 31 -9.44 -12.88 -12.68
C VAL A 31 -8.82 -12.54 -14.03
N THR A 32 -7.69 -11.87 -14.00
CA THR A 32 -6.76 -11.59 -15.09
C THR A 32 -5.56 -12.54 -14.96
N LEU A 33 -5.10 -13.11 -16.07
CA LEU A 33 -3.91 -13.96 -16.09
C LEU A 33 -2.77 -13.18 -16.74
N LEU A 34 -1.62 -13.15 -16.09
CA LEU A 34 -0.40 -12.55 -16.62
C LEU A 34 0.62 -13.64 -16.91
N GLU A 35 1.30 -13.60 -18.05
CA GLU A 35 2.28 -14.65 -18.38
C GLU A 35 3.65 -14.36 -17.77
N ASP A 36 4.21 -15.31 -17.03
CA ASP A 36 5.58 -15.24 -16.52
C ASP A 36 6.58 -15.58 -17.65
N GLN A 37 7.50 -14.65 -17.96
CA GLN A 37 8.56 -14.84 -18.97
C GLN A 37 9.90 -15.32 -18.37
N SER A 38 9.95 -15.61 -17.07
CA SER A 38 11.18 -16.01 -16.39
C SER A 38 11.69 -17.35 -16.90
N ARG A 39 12.98 -17.42 -17.22
CA ARG A 39 13.68 -18.58 -17.83
C ARG A 39 14.01 -19.74 -16.87
N SER A 40 13.41 -19.76 -15.68
CA SER A 40 13.54 -20.84 -14.70
C SER A 40 12.25 -21.01 -13.92
N ILE A 41 11.83 -22.25 -13.66
CA ILE A 41 10.71 -22.58 -12.78
C ILE A 41 11.16 -22.89 -11.33
N LEU A 42 12.40 -23.34 -11.15
CA LEU A 42 12.91 -23.74 -9.85
C LEU A 42 13.50 -22.55 -9.08
N SER A 43 13.12 -22.45 -7.81
CA SER A 43 13.70 -21.53 -6.82
C SER A 43 14.42 -22.31 -5.75
N SER A 44 15.68 -21.96 -5.47
CA SER A 44 16.47 -22.55 -4.39
C SER A 44 16.25 -21.81 -3.06
N ASN A 45 16.41 -22.54 -1.96
CA ASN A 45 16.56 -21.96 -0.63
C ASN A 45 17.69 -22.69 0.13
N ASP A 46 18.28 -22.01 1.10
CA ASP A 46 19.39 -22.48 1.94
C ASP A 46 18.97 -22.60 3.42
N SER A 47 17.66 -22.64 3.69
CA SER A 47 17.17 -22.61 5.04
C SER A 47 17.31 -23.98 5.72
N PRO A 48 17.88 -24.04 6.93
CA PRO A 48 17.97 -25.29 7.69
C PRO A 48 16.64 -25.73 8.31
N ASP A 49 15.55 -24.98 8.11
CA ASP A 49 14.23 -25.22 8.72
C ASP A 49 13.26 -25.95 7.79
N VAL A 50 13.63 -26.14 6.54
CA VAL A 50 12.83 -26.82 5.53
C VAL A 50 13.70 -27.92 4.92
N GLY A 51 13.18 -29.14 4.84
CA GLY A 51 13.98 -30.27 4.38
C GLY A 51 14.10 -30.41 2.86
N PHE A 52 13.93 -29.33 2.11
CA PHE A 52 14.09 -29.31 0.65
C PHE A 52 14.87 -28.08 0.20
N LYS A 53 15.73 -28.23 -0.81
CA LYS A 53 16.44 -27.11 -1.44
C LYS A 53 15.63 -26.43 -2.55
N TRP A 54 14.92 -27.20 -3.37
CA TRP A 54 14.26 -26.69 -4.57
C TRP A 54 12.74 -26.66 -4.42
N SER A 55 12.13 -25.56 -4.87
CA SER A 55 10.68 -25.43 -4.97
C SER A 55 10.24 -25.00 -6.37
N ALA A 56 9.02 -25.41 -6.75
CA ALA A 56 8.37 -25.04 -8.00
C ALA A 56 6.99 -24.46 -7.72
N ASN A 57 6.71 -23.27 -8.26
CA ASN A 57 5.38 -22.67 -8.22
C ASN A 57 5.04 -22.15 -9.63
N PRO A 58 4.14 -22.82 -10.36
CA PRO A 58 3.67 -22.36 -11.67
C PRO A 58 2.83 -21.08 -11.59
N TYR A 59 2.33 -20.78 -10.39
CA TYR A 59 1.48 -19.64 -10.08
C TYR A 59 2.16 -18.71 -9.10
N ARG A 60 1.93 -17.41 -9.26
CA ARG A 60 2.16 -16.40 -8.21
C ARG A 60 0.85 -15.62 -8.03
N GLY A 61 0.46 -15.40 -6.78
CA GLY A 61 -0.88 -14.87 -6.40
C GLY A 61 -1.74 -15.94 -5.71
N CYS A 62 -2.80 -15.54 -5.02
CA CYS A 62 -3.71 -16.41 -4.28
C CYS A 62 -5.16 -15.90 -4.37
N LEU A 63 -6.09 -16.67 -4.93
CA LEU A 63 -7.52 -16.31 -5.10
C LEU A 63 -8.35 -16.21 -3.79
N HIS A 64 -7.72 -15.98 -2.63
CA HIS A 64 -8.34 -16.06 -1.30
C HIS A 64 -8.48 -14.68 -0.55
N ALA A 65 -8.32 -13.54 -1.24
CA ALA A 65 -8.78 -12.13 -1.04
C ALA A 65 -9.05 -11.41 0.32
N CYS A 66 -8.49 -10.16 0.48
CA CYS A 66 -9.08 -8.96 1.18
C CYS A 66 -8.35 -7.60 0.88
N SER A 67 -9.01 -6.40 0.81
CA SER A 67 -8.35 -5.04 0.61
C SER A 67 -9.20 -3.76 0.90
N TYR A 68 -8.60 -2.62 1.30
CA TYR A 68 -9.18 -1.29 1.66
C TYR A 68 -9.06 -0.25 0.51
N CYS A 69 -10.09 0.53 0.10
CA CYS A 69 -9.96 1.46 -1.07
C CYS A 69 -10.75 2.78 -0.97
N LEU A 70 -10.35 3.81 -1.75
CA LEU A 70 -10.91 5.18 -1.86
C LEU A 70 -11.21 5.59 -3.31
N ASP A 71 -12.02 6.62 -3.55
CA ASP A 71 -12.28 7.12 -4.91
C ASP A 71 -11.05 7.86 -5.50
N GLY A 72 -10.84 7.73 -6.81
CA GLY A 72 -9.66 8.27 -7.49
C GLY A 72 -9.55 9.78 -7.46
N GLU A 73 -10.66 10.51 -7.31
CA GLU A 73 -10.65 11.97 -7.19
C GLU A 73 -10.24 12.45 -5.78
N THR A 74 -10.10 11.53 -4.81
CA THR A 74 -9.72 11.88 -3.43
C THR A 74 -8.37 12.61 -3.40
N PRO A 75 -8.30 13.85 -2.88
CA PRO A 75 -7.03 14.59 -2.81
C PRO A 75 -6.08 13.98 -1.77
N ILE A 76 -4.85 13.69 -2.15
CA ILE A 76 -3.79 13.16 -1.29
C ILE A 76 -2.78 14.28 -0.98
N LEU A 77 -2.41 14.41 0.30
CA LEU A 77 -1.45 15.42 0.73
C LEU A 77 -0.01 15.01 0.39
N LEU A 78 0.60 15.70 -0.58
CA LEU A 78 1.98 15.51 -1.00
C LEU A 78 2.98 16.05 0.03
N GLY A 79 4.23 15.58 -0.01
CA GLY A 79 5.29 15.97 0.91
C GLY A 79 5.65 17.47 0.88
N ASP A 80 5.37 18.14 -0.24
CA ASP A 80 5.49 19.60 -0.40
C ASP A 80 4.30 20.38 0.19
N GLY A 81 3.28 19.67 0.67
CA GLY A 81 2.05 20.22 1.25
C GLY A 81 0.94 20.48 0.24
N ARG A 82 1.16 20.26 -1.07
CA ARG A 82 0.10 20.37 -2.08
C ARG A 82 -0.80 19.14 -2.08
N ALA A 83 -1.95 19.25 -2.72
CA ALA A 83 -2.85 18.13 -2.94
C ALA A 83 -2.76 17.61 -4.38
N ARG A 84 -2.84 16.29 -4.55
CA ARG A 84 -2.95 15.63 -5.86
C ARG A 84 -4.04 14.56 -5.78
N ARG A 85 -4.84 14.41 -6.83
CA ARG A 85 -5.85 13.35 -6.89
C ARG A 85 -5.20 11.99 -6.76
N LEU A 86 -5.82 11.08 -6.00
CA LEU A 86 -5.31 9.72 -5.76
C LEU A 86 -4.98 9.01 -7.09
N VAL A 87 -5.85 9.12 -8.09
CA VAL A 87 -5.63 8.52 -9.43
C VAL A 87 -4.37 9.03 -10.14
N ASP A 88 -3.90 10.24 -9.82
CA ASP A 88 -2.72 10.86 -10.42
C ASP A 88 -1.44 10.64 -9.58
N VAL A 89 -1.56 10.03 -8.40
CA VAL A 89 -0.43 9.68 -7.55
C VAL A 89 0.38 8.55 -8.19
N LYS A 90 1.71 8.64 -8.09
CA LYS A 90 2.65 7.71 -8.69
C LYS A 90 3.55 7.09 -7.63
N VAL A 91 3.97 5.85 -7.88
CA VAL A 91 5.02 5.20 -7.10
C VAL A 91 6.28 6.08 -7.08
N GLY A 92 6.85 6.26 -5.90
CA GLY A 92 7.97 7.15 -5.64
C GLY A 92 7.61 8.58 -5.27
N ASP A 93 6.36 9.02 -5.43
CA ASP A 93 5.90 10.31 -4.93
C ASP A 93 6.12 10.39 -3.41
N GLU A 94 6.58 11.54 -2.92
CA GLU A 94 6.66 11.84 -1.50
C GLU A 94 5.31 12.42 -1.05
N ILE A 95 4.72 11.84 0.00
CA ILE A 95 3.43 12.22 0.58
C ILE A 95 3.51 12.29 2.10
N TYR A 96 2.48 12.83 2.75
CA TYR A 96 2.36 12.75 4.21
C TYR A 96 1.61 11.48 4.63
N GLY A 97 2.24 10.76 5.55
CA GLY A 97 1.61 9.79 6.44
C GLY A 97 1.84 10.21 7.88
N THR A 98 1.81 9.26 8.79
CA THR A 98 1.90 9.54 10.21
C THR A 98 2.71 8.49 10.96
N VAL A 99 3.31 8.89 12.08
CA VAL A 99 4.04 8.00 12.99
C VAL A 99 3.52 8.21 14.41
N LEU A 100 3.40 7.11 15.17
CA LEU A 100 3.03 7.17 16.58
C LEU A 100 4.30 7.25 17.43
N GLU A 101 4.47 8.33 18.19
CA GLU A 101 5.57 8.51 19.14
C GLU A 101 4.99 8.78 20.53
N GLY A 102 5.21 7.84 21.45
CA GLY A 102 4.58 7.86 22.76
C GLY A 102 3.05 7.81 22.65
N LYS A 103 2.37 8.85 23.17
CA LYS A 103 0.90 8.96 23.15
C LYS A 103 0.36 9.78 21.97
N TYR A 104 1.23 10.41 21.19
CA TYR A 104 0.84 11.34 20.14
C TYR A 104 1.24 10.83 18.77
N ARG A 105 0.41 11.15 17.78
CA ARG A 105 0.68 10.85 16.38
C ARG A 105 1.19 12.11 15.69
N TYR A 106 2.20 11.98 14.86
CA TYR A 106 2.88 13.08 14.20
C TYR A 106 2.85 12.90 12.69
N TYR A 107 2.69 13.99 11.94
CA TYR A 107 2.85 13.96 10.49
C TYR A 107 4.30 13.62 10.13
N THR A 108 4.49 12.75 9.17
CA THR A 108 5.82 12.44 8.63
C THR A 108 5.74 12.26 7.12
N ARG A 109 6.86 12.52 6.45
CA ARG A 109 6.96 12.28 5.01
C ARG A 109 7.26 10.81 4.77
N THR A 110 6.63 10.26 3.77
CA THR A 110 6.76 8.88 3.36
C THR A 110 6.69 8.80 1.85
N ARG A 111 7.09 7.67 1.29
CA ARG A 111 7.01 7.43 -0.16
C ARG A 111 5.84 6.52 -0.47
N VAL A 112 5.20 6.80 -1.60
CA VAL A 112 4.28 5.87 -2.24
C VAL A 112 5.10 4.71 -2.78
N LEU A 113 4.77 3.51 -2.31
CA LEU A 113 5.41 2.25 -2.66
C LEU A 113 4.64 1.52 -3.76
N ASP A 114 3.31 1.69 -3.80
CA ASP A 114 2.44 1.04 -4.79
C ASP A 114 1.15 1.87 -4.99
N HIS A 115 0.49 1.71 -6.14
CA HIS A 115 -0.76 2.38 -6.50
C HIS A 115 -1.57 1.50 -7.48
N TRP A 116 -2.82 1.17 -7.13
CA TRP A 116 -3.67 0.30 -7.94
C TRP A 116 -5.15 0.69 -7.88
N ALA A 117 -5.97 0.06 -8.73
CA ALA A 117 -7.41 0.26 -8.80
C ALA A 117 -8.20 -1.05 -8.64
N THR A 118 -9.41 -0.98 -8.09
CA THR A 118 -10.36 -2.08 -7.87
C THR A 118 -11.79 -1.63 -8.19
N GLN A 119 -12.74 -2.56 -8.32
CA GLN A 119 -14.18 -2.27 -8.43
C GLN A 119 -14.90 -2.75 -7.18
N LYS A 120 -15.54 -1.85 -6.43
CA LYS A 120 -16.22 -2.18 -5.16
C LYS A 120 -17.47 -1.34 -4.94
N LEU A 121 -18.37 -1.84 -4.09
CA LEU A 121 -19.43 -1.03 -3.51
C LEU A 121 -18.79 0.08 -2.66
N ALA A 122 -19.10 1.31 -3.01
CA ALA A 122 -18.54 2.49 -2.38
C ALA A 122 -19.61 3.22 -1.56
N TYR A 123 -19.13 3.94 -0.56
CA TYR A 123 -19.93 4.74 0.36
C TYR A 123 -19.36 6.15 0.39
N ARG A 124 -20.23 7.14 0.24
CA ARG A 124 -19.91 8.54 0.50
C ARG A 124 -19.96 8.76 2.01
N VAL A 125 -18.87 9.26 2.58
CA VAL A 125 -18.73 9.71 3.95
C VAL A 125 -18.65 11.23 3.93
N LEU A 126 -19.68 11.89 4.45
CA LEU A 126 -19.73 13.35 4.59
C LEU A 126 -19.36 13.72 6.03
N LEU A 127 -18.46 14.69 6.21
CA LEU A 127 -18.10 15.23 7.52
C LEU A 127 -18.81 16.56 7.80
N ALA A 128 -18.91 16.92 9.08
CA ALA A 128 -19.61 18.13 9.53
C ALA A 128 -19.04 19.44 8.97
N ASP A 129 -17.75 19.49 8.63
CA ASP A 129 -17.13 20.66 7.99
C ASP A 129 -17.31 20.72 6.46
N GLY A 130 -18.05 19.76 5.88
CA GLY A 130 -18.30 19.64 4.45
C GLY A 130 -17.27 18.79 3.69
N THR A 131 -16.26 18.22 4.37
CA THR A 131 -15.33 17.27 3.73
C THR A 131 -16.09 16.04 3.24
N GLU A 132 -15.94 15.69 1.96
CA GLU A 132 -16.50 14.47 1.36
C GLU A 132 -15.39 13.47 1.02
N LEU A 133 -15.62 12.21 1.37
CA LEU A 133 -14.76 11.07 1.02
C LEU A 133 -15.65 9.97 0.40
N ILE A 134 -15.18 9.30 -0.63
CA ILE A 134 -15.84 8.10 -1.17
C ILE A 134 -14.90 6.92 -0.96
N ALA A 135 -15.39 5.88 -0.29
CA ALA A 135 -14.56 4.79 0.20
C ALA A 135 -15.29 3.44 0.15
N SER A 136 -14.55 2.33 0.07
CA SER A 136 -15.13 1.00 0.24
C SER A 136 -15.64 0.81 1.68
N GLY A 137 -16.67 -0.02 1.90
CA GLY A 137 -17.22 -0.27 3.24
C GLY A 137 -16.19 -0.79 4.26
N ASP A 138 -15.16 -1.50 3.77
CA ASP A 138 -14.08 -2.02 4.60
C ASP A 138 -12.95 -1.00 4.84
N HIS A 139 -12.96 0.18 4.21
CA HIS A 139 -11.91 1.18 4.37
C HIS A 139 -11.87 1.72 5.81
N ARG A 140 -10.69 2.09 6.32
CA ARG A 140 -10.51 2.58 7.69
C ARG A 140 -9.97 3.99 7.74
N PHE A 141 -10.64 4.83 8.54
CA PHE A 141 -10.15 6.16 8.91
C PHE A 141 -9.79 6.21 10.39
N LEU A 142 -8.77 7.00 10.73
CA LEU A 142 -8.42 7.23 12.12
C LEU A 142 -9.40 8.23 12.74
N SER A 143 -10.08 7.82 13.80
CA SER A 143 -10.91 8.71 14.62
C SER A 143 -10.24 9.03 15.94
N ASP A 144 -10.80 10.00 16.66
CA ASP A 144 -10.54 10.29 18.08
C ASP A 144 -10.67 9.05 19.00
N ARG A 145 -11.34 7.99 18.52
CA ARG A 145 -11.53 6.70 19.22
C ARG A 145 -10.84 5.54 18.51
N GLY A 146 -9.76 5.82 17.78
CA GLY A 146 -8.99 4.82 17.04
C GLY A 146 -9.51 4.56 15.63
N TRP A 147 -8.98 3.55 14.97
CA TRP A 147 -9.35 3.19 13.60
C TRP A 147 -10.78 2.68 13.52
N LYS A 148 -11.55 3.18 12.54
CA LYS A 148 -12.95 2.80 12.31
C LYS A 148 -13.18 2.47 10.85
N TYR A 149 -13.89 1.37 10.61
CA TYR A 149 -14.37 0.96 9.29
C TYR A 149 -15.47 1.89 8.78
N VAL A 150 -15.59 2.10 7.47
CA VAL A 150 -16.66 2.93 6.90
C VAL A 150 -18.04 2.33 7.16
N MET A 151 -18.19 1.01 7.01
CA MET A 151 -19.44 0.29 7.26
C MET A 151 -19.30 -0.79 8.34
N PRO A 152 -20.38 -1.10 9.08
CA PRO A 152 -20.43 -2.28 9.93
C PRO A 152 -20.32 -3.58 9.12
N ALA A 153 -20.09 -4.70 9.80
CA ALA A 153 -20.23 -6.03 9.20
C ALA A 153 -21.72 -6.40 9.06
N GLU A 154 -22.07 -7.24 8.08
CA GLU A 154 -23.47 -7.64 7.78
C GLU A 154 -24.09 -8.59 8.84
N ARG A 155 -23.34 -9.04 9.85
CA ARG A 155 -23.78 -9.95 10.93
C ARG A 155 -23.36 -9.40 12.32
N PRO A 156 -23.99 -9.82 13.45
CA PRO A 156 -24.17 -8.98 14.64
C PRO A 156 -22.95 -8.77 15.57
N GLU A 157 -21.76 -9.23 15.20
CA GLU A 157 -20.53 -8.98 15.98
C GLU A 157 -19.80 -7.75 15.42
N GLN A 158 -19.97 -6.61 16.09
CA GLN A 158 -19.62 -5.29 15.57
C GLN A 158 -18.10 -5.06 15.52
N ARG A 159 -17.52 -5.09 14.31
CA ARG A 159 -16.25 -4.39 14.05
C ARG A 159 -16.41 -2.89 14.34
N PRO A 160 -15.41 -2.17 14.87
CA PRO A 160 -15.53 -0.74 15.12
C PRO A 160 -15.74 0.03 13.82
N PHE A 161 -16.94 0.57 13.59
CA PHE A 161 -17.29 1.30 12.37
C PHE A 161 -17.57 2.78 12.66
N LEU A 162 -17.64 3.58 11.61
CA LEU A 162 -17.93 4.99 11.67
C LEU A 162 -19.38 5.22 12.06
N THR A 163 -19.58 6.04 13.08
CA THR A 163 -20.86 6.51 13.56
C THR A 163 -20.84 8.04 13.62
N PRO A 164 -22.01 8.71 13.69
CA PRO A 164 -22.08 10.16 13.88
C PRO A 164 -21.34 10.70 15.12
N ASN A 165 -21.02 9.82 16.08
CA ASN A 165 -20.27 10.15 17.29
C ASN A 165 -18.75 10.10 17.11
N ASN A 166 -18.24 9.67 15.96
CA ASN A 166 -16.81 9.64 15.68
C ASN A 166 -16.37 10.95 15.04
N ASN A 167 -15.20 11.45 15.46
CA ASN A 167 -14.56 12.62 14.85
C ASN A 167 -13.26 12.16 14.20
N LEU A 168 -13.10 12.36 12.89
CA LEU A 168 -11.90 11.94 12.18
C LEU A 168 -10.70 12.81 12.56
N MET A 169 -9.51 12.21 12.54
CA MET A 169 -8.26 12.91 12.84
C MET A 169 -7.65 13.49 11.57
N GLY A 170 -7.31 14.78 11.60
CA GLY A 170 -6.70 15.45 10.46
C GLY A 170 -6.88 16.96 10.47
N ILE A 171 -6.61 17.58 9.33
CA ILE A 171 -6.73 19.03 9.08
C ILE A 171 -8.05 19.42 8.39
N GLY A 172 -8.82 18.46 7.87
CA GLY A 172 -10.03 18.68 7.09
C GLY A 172 -9.74 18.97 5.61
N ALA A 173 -10.79 19.16 4.81
CA ALA A 173 -10.74 19.19 3.34
C ALA A 173 -9.51 19.88 2.74
N LEU A 174 -8.87 19.19 1.79
CA LEU A 174 -7.82 19.76 0.96
C LEU A 174 -8.46 20.44 -0.25
N ALA A 175 -8.20 21.73 -0.43
CA ALA A 175 -8.70 22.47 -1.59
C ALA A 175 -7.73 22.36 -2.76
N ALA A 176 -8.27 22.44 -3.98
CA ALA A 176 -7.46 22.72 -5.15
C ALA A 176 -6.85 24.14 -5.04
N GLY A 177 -5.67 24.32 -5.63
CA GLY A 177 -5.04 25.64 -5.73
C GLY A 177 -5.88 26.61 -6.58
N PRO A 178 -5.66 27.93 -6.46
CA PRO A 178 -6.37 28.91 -7.27
C PRO A 178 -6.00 28.80 -8.75
N ALA A 179 -6.90 29.23 -9.63
CA ALA A 179 -6.59 29.40 -11.04
C ALA A 179 -5.57 30.55 -11.20
N GLU A 180 -4.51 30.33 -11.98
CA GLU A 180 -3.52 31.36 -12.29
C GLU A 180 -4.03 32.28 -13.42
N THR A 181 -5.17 32.96 -13.22
CA THR A 181 -5.69 33.98 -14.14
C THR A 181 -4.78 35.20 -14.20
N ASP A 182 -4.91 36.05 -15.22
CA ASP A 182 -4.08 37.26 -15.32
C ASP A 182 -4.26 38.20 -14.12
N ASP A 183 -5.46 38.27 -13.55
CA ASP A 183 -5.72 39.02 -12.33
C ASP A 183 -5.03 38.41 -11.10
N TYR A 184 -5.05 37.08 -10.96
CA TYR A 184 -4.28 36.39 -9.93
C TYR A 184 -2.78 36.67 -10.07
N LYS A 185 -2.23 36.57 -11.29
CA LYS A 185 -0.82 36.86 -11.57
C LYS A 185 -0.46 38.31 -11.19
N ARG A 186 -1.31 39.27 -11.55
CA ARG A 186 -1.16 40.69 -11.17
C ARG A 186 -1.18 40.88 -9.66
N GLY A 187 -2.13 40.26 -8.97
CA GLY A 187 -2.21 40.28 -7.52
C GLY A 187 -0.93 39.72 -6.88
N TYR A 188 -0.49 38.54 -7.32
CA TYR A 188 0.73 37.90 -6.84
C TYR A 188 1.97 38.78 -7.01
N LEU A 189 2.16 39.35 -8.20
CA LEU A 189 3.27 40.28 -8.45
C LEU A 189 3.15 41.55 -7.60
N CYS A 190 1.94 42.08 -7.39
CA CYS A 190 1.73 43.24 -6.52
C CYS A 190 2.15 42.94 -5.07
N GLY A 191 1.73 41.81 -4.51
CA GLY A 191 2.14 41.40 -3.15
C GLY A 191 3.65 41.15 -3.04
N MET A 192 4.20 40.40 -4.00
CA MET A 192 5.61 40.04 -4.03
C MET A 192 6.54 41.24 -4.17
N ILE A 193 6.29 42.11 -5.17
CA ILE A 193 7.16 43.25 -5.49
C ILE A 193 7.04 44.34 -4.42
N ARG A 194 5.88 44.50 -3.76
CA ARG A 194 5.76 45.45 -2.64
C ARG A 194 6.39 44.97 -1.34
N GLY A 195 6.55 43.65 -1.17
CA GLY A 195 7.34 43.09 -0.06
C GLY A 195 8.84 43.22 -0.34
N ASP A 196 9.33 42.50 -1.36
CA ASP A 196 10.78 42.29 -1.56
C ASP A 196 11.35 42.96 -2.83
N GLY A 197 10.53 43.64 -3.62
CA GLY A 197 10.93 44.24 -4.88
C GLY A 197 11.56 45.63 -4.72
N LEU A 198 12.56 45.90 -5.55
CA LEU A 198 13.10 47.25 -5.77
C LEU A 198 12.56 47.79 -7.09
N LEU A 199 11.79 48.88 -7.01
CA LEU A 199 11.33 49.64 -8.17
C LEU A 199 11.73 51.10 -7.99
N ARG A 200 12.73 51.56 -8.75
CA ARG A 200 13.32 52.89 -8.60
C ARG A 200 13.51 53.60 -9.94
N ARG A 201 13.12 54.87 -9.97
CA ARG A 201 13.50 55.86 -10.99
C ARG A 201 14.46 56.86 -10.34
N TYR A 202 15.58 57.17 -10.99
CA TYR A 202 16.53 58.16 -10.46
C TYR A 202 17.29 58.88 -11.58
N ASP A 203 17.66 60.12 -11.29
CA ASP A 203 18.51 60.90 -12.17
C ASP A 203 19.96 60.44 -12.01
N TYR A 204 20.61 60.17 -13.14
CA TYR A 204 21.99 59.75 -13.22
C TYR A 204 22.79 60.79 -13.99
N SER A 205 23.63 61.53 -13.28
CA SER A 205 24.53 62.53 -13.88
C SER A 205 25.87 61.91 -14.19
N ASN A 206 26.26 61.90 -15.47
CA ASN A 206 27.59 61.50 -15.92
C ASN A 206 28.38 62.73 -16.39
N ARG A 207 29.59 62.93 -15.84
CA ARG A 207 30.50 64.05 -16.15
C ARG A 207 30.82 64.23 -17.65
N ARG A 208 30.60 63.21 -18.50
CA ARG A 208 30.81 63.29 -19.97
C ARG A 208 29.54 63.30 -20.83
N ARG A 209 28.36 62.98 -20.27
CA ARG A 209 27.11 62.75 -21.04
C ARG A 209 25.88 63.55 -20.56
N GLY A 210 26.01 64.37 -19.52
CA GLY A 210 24.88 65.11 -18.94
C GLY A 210 24.05 64.27 -17.95
N THR A 211 22.85 64.73 -17.64
CA THR A 211 21.90 64.07 -16.73
C THR A 211 20.92 63.21 -17.53
N ASP A 212 20.78 61.94 -17.17
CA ASP A 212 19.89 60.97 -17.83
C ASP A 212 19.02 60.25 -16.78
N ILE A 213 17.82 59.79 -17.15
CA ILE A 213 16.90 59.11 -16.23
C ILE A 213 17.13 57.61 -16.33
N GLN A 214 17.48 56.99 -15.21
CA GLN A 214 17.66 55.53 -15.12
C GLN A 214 16.44 54.88 -14.46
N TYR A 215 16.03 53.75 -15.03
CA TYR A 215 14.93 52.91 -14.56
C TYR A 215 15.49 51.59 -14.03
N GLN A 216 15.03 51.18 -12.86
CA GLN A 216 15.47 49.95 -12.23
C GLN A 216 14.30 49.20 -11.61
N PHE A 217 14.05 48.00 -12.13
CA PHE A 217 13.30 46.96 -11.45
C PHE A 217 14.25 45.82 -11.08
N ARG A 218 14.18 45.35 -9.83
CA ARG A 218 14.88 44.15 -9.36
C ARG A 218 14.05 43.42 -8.30
N LEU A 219 13.93 42.12 -8.44
CA LEU A 219 13.40 41.23 -7.40
C LEU A 219 14.47 40.21 -7.06
N ALA A 220 14.95 40.19 -5.81
CA ALA A 220 16.03 39.31 -5.37
C ALA A 220 15.52 38.44 -4.22
N LEU A 221 15.52 37.12 -4.38
CA LEU A 221 14.92 36.19 -3.43
C LEU A 221 15.88 35.03 -3.12
N ALA A 222 15.83 34.55 -1.88
CA ALA A 222 16.47 33.30 -1.48
C ALA A 222 15.61 32.06 -1.81
N ASP A 223 14.30 32.25 -1.95
CA ASP A 223 13.35 31.19 -2.27
C ASP A 223 13.12 31.14 -3.79
N LEU A 224 13.78 30.19 -4.46
CA LEU A 224 13.82 30.08 -5.92
C LEU A 224 12.46 29.76 -6.54
N GLU A 225 11.56 29.07 -5.81
CA GLU A 225 10.20 28.77 -6.26
C GLU A 225 9.41 30.07 -6.54
N ALA A 226 9.48 31.03 -5.59
CA ALA A 226 8.82 32.32 -5.72
C ALA A 226 9.46 33.18 -6.81
N LEU A 227 10.80 33.14 -6.95
CA LEU A 227 11.50 33.86 -8.02
C LEU A 227 11.12 33.33 -9.40
N ALA A 228 11.12 32.00 -9.57
CA ALA A 228 10.76 31.35 -10.82
C ALA A 228 9.29 31.65 -11.20
N ARG A 229 8.36 31.58 -10.23
CA ARG A 229 6.96 31.95 -10.45
C ARG A 229 6.81 33.41 -10.83
N SER A 230 7.48 34.32 -10.12
CA SER A 230 7.45 35.76 -10.41
C SER A 230 7.98 36.05 -11.81
N LYS A 231 9.09 35.42 -12.22
CA LYS A 231 9.67 35.54 -13.56
C LYS A 231 8.68 35.07 -14.63
N ARG A 232 8.03 33.92 -14.43
CA ARG A 232 7.01 33.39 -15.35
C ARG A 232 5.83 34.35 -15.48
N PHE A 233 5.27 34.82 -14.36
CA PHE A 233 4.13 35.74 -14.38
C PHE A 233 4.48 37.09 -15.02
N LEU A 234 5.68 37.62 -14.77
CA LEU A 234 6.17 38.80 -15.48
C LEU A 234 6.23 38.56 -16.99
N GLY A 235 6.76 37.41 -17.42
CA GLY A 235 6.82 37.02 -18.83
C GLY A 235 5.43 36.92 -19.47
N ASP A 236 4.49 36.22 -18.82
CA ASP A 236 3.10 36.08 -19.26
C ASP A 236 2.39 37.44 -19.41
N LEU A 237 2.74 38.42 -18.56
CA LEU A 237 2.20 39.78 -18.56
C LEU A 237 3.05 40.78 -19.36
N ALA A 238 3.86 40.25 -20.29
CA ALA A 238 4.69 40.98 -21.26
C ALA A 238 5.84 41.82 -20.67
N VAL A 239 6.40 41.41 -19.52
CA VAL A 239 7.60 42.00 -18.93
C VAL A 239 8.79 41.06 -19.10
N GLN A 240 9.71 41.42 -19.99
CA GLN A 240 10.97 40.71 -20.18
C GLN A 240 11.95 41.02 -19.04
N THR A 241 12.54 39.98 -18.45
CA THR A 241 13.51 40.12 -17.36
C THR A 241 14.78 39.30 -17.62
N THR A 242 15.89 39.76 -17.07
CA THR A 242 17.16 39.03 -17.06
C THR A 242 17.44 38.49 -15.66
N GLU A 243 17.81 37.21 -15.58
CA GLU A 243 18.16 36.54 -14.34
C GLU A 243 19.67 36.58 -14.08
N PHE A 244 20.08 36.76 -12.84
CA PHE A 244 21.48 36.78 -12.43
C PHE A 244 21.65 36.40 -10.95
N GLN A 245 22.86 35.99 -10.57
CA GLN A 245 23.20 35.75 -9.18
C GLN A 245 23.36 37.08 -8.43
N PHE A 246 22.56 37.30 -7.39
CA PHE A 246 22.58 38.54 -6.61
C PHE A 246 23.56 38.46 -5.44
N ALA A 247 23.55 37.34 -4.71
CA ALA A 247 24.47 37.08 -3.61
C ALA A 247 24.85 35.59 -3.57
N ALA A 248 26.15 35.31 -3.46
CA ALA A 248 26.64 33.96 -3.19
C ALA A 248 26.33 33.51 -1.76
N ALA A 249 26.28 32.19 -1.53
CA ALA A 249 26.08 31.61 -0.21
C ALA A 249 27.20 32.05 0.75
N ARG A 250 26.84 32.39 1.99
CA ARG A 250 27.76 32.69 3.10
C ARG A 250 27.29 31.96 4.36
N PRO A 251 28.16 31.71 5.35
CA PRO A 251 27.73 31.10 6.61
C PRO A 251 26.55 31.87 7.23
N GLY A 252 25.43 31.17 7.45
CA GLY A 252 24.18 31.76 7.97
C GLY A 252 23.28 32.44 6.92
N TYR A 253 23.69 32.57 5.66
CA TYR A 253 22.93 33.24 4.60
C TYR A 253 22.78 32.37 3.36
N ARG A 254 21.52 32.14 2.94
CA ARG A 254 21.20 31.41 1.71
C ARG A 254 21.62 32.22 0.47
N PRO A 255 22.06 31.57 -0.62
CA PRO A 255 22.32 32.26 -1.88
C PRO A 255 21.03 32.93 -2.37
N MET A 256 21.18 34.09 -3.03
CA MET A 256 20.06 34.82 -3.61
C MET A 256 20.25 34.95 -5.12
N GLN A 257 19.19 34.64 -5.86
CA GLN A 257 19.08 34.95 -7.27
C GLN A 257 18.15 36.14 -7.46
N ALA A 258 18.31 36.85 -8.57
CA ALA A 258 17.49 38.00 -8.88
C ALA A 258 17.09 38.05 -10.35
N VAL A 259 15.91 38.62 -10.58
CA VAL A 259 15.48 39.08 -11.90
C VAL A 259 15.52 40.60 -11.93
N ARG A 260 15.88 41.17 -13.09
CA ARG A 260 15.89 42.62 -13.31
C ARG A 260 15.29 43.02 -14.65
N ALA A 261 14.77 44.24 -14.71
CA ALA A 261 14.44 44.94 -15.95
C ALA A 261 14.79 46.42 -15.80
N ASN A 262 15.54 46.96 -16.76
CA ASN A 262 16.04 48.34 -16.70
C ASN A 262 15.56 49.21 -17.88
N SER A 263 14.78 48.65 -18.80
CA SER A 263 14.18 49.46 -19.88
C SER A 263 13.01 50.27 -19.33
N ARG A 264 12.81 51.46 -19.89
CA ARG A 264 11.68 52.33 -19.53
C ARG A 264 10.34 51.61 -19.68
N GLY A 265 10.10 50.96 -20.81
CA GLY A 265 8.84 50.25 -21.05
C GLY A 265 8.58 49.10 -20.07
N ALA A 266 9.61 48.32 -19.72
CA ALA A 266 9.47 47.26 -18.72
C ALA A 266 9.21 47.83 -17.33
N PHE A 267 9.86 48.93 -16.96
CA PHE A 267 9.62 49.62 -15.69
C PHE A 267 8.19 50.16 -15.60
N GLU A 268 7.73 50.88 -16.63
CA GLU A 268 6.36 51.43 -16.69
C GLU A 268 5.32 50.30 -16.60
N ARG A 269 5.56 49.19 -17.31
CA ARG A 269 4.68 48.01 -17.23
C ARG A 269 4.69 47.38 -15.84
N VAL A 270 5.84 47.20 -15.20
CA VAL A 270 5.90 46.69 -13.83
C VAL A 270 5.17 47.62 -12.86
N SER A 271 5.35 48.95 -12.99
CA SER A 271 4.62 49.94 -12.19
C SER A 271 3.10 49.82 -12.36
N GLU A 272 2.62 49.64 -13.59
CA GLU A 272 1.21 49.41 -13.89
C GLU A 272 0.67 48.13 -13.21
N LEU A 273 1.43 47.03 -13.30
CA LEU A 273 1.03 45.73 -12.73
C LEU A 273 0.89 45.77 -11.19
N VAL A 274 1.68 46.59 -10.50
CA VAL A 274 1.69 46.70 -9.03
C VAL A 274 0.91 47.91 -8.49
N THR A 275 0.15 48.56 -9.36
CA THR A 275 -0.75 49.65 -8.97
C THR A 275 -1.91 49.09 -8.16
N TRP A 276 -2.28 49.79 -7.08
CA TRP A 276 -3.41 49.38 -6.24
C TRP A 276 -4.71 49.45 -7.03
N VAL A 277 -5.47 48.36 -7.01
CA VAL A 277 -6.81 48.32 -7.59
C VAL A 277 -7.81 48.76 -6.53
N GLU A 278 -8.70 49.69 -6.87
CA GLU A 278 -9.74 50.17 -5.94
C GLU A 278 -10.72 49.06 -5.60
N THR A 279 -11.28 48.40 -6.62
CA THR A 279 -12.19 47.26 -6.53
C THR A 279 -11.54 45.99 -7.09
N PRO A 280 -10.67 45.31 -6.32
CA PRO A 280 -9.96 44.13 -6.80
C PRO A 280 -10.91 42.94 -6.96
N SER A 281 -10.69 42.14 -8.00
CA SER A 281 -11.37 40.84 -8.17
C SER A 281 -10.94 39.85 -7.07
N ASP A 282 -11.69 38.76 -6.91
CA ASP A 282 -11.34 37.71 -5.94
C ASP A 282 -10.00 37.06 -6.31
N ASP A 283 -9.77 36.77 -7.60
CA ASP A 283 -8.50 36.25 -8.12
C ASP A 283 -7.31 37.16 -7.79
N TRP A 284 -7.47 38.47 -8.00
CA TRP A 284 -6.42 39.43 -7.66
C TRP A 284 -6.12 39.43 -6.17
N GLN A 285 -7.13 39.35 -5.31
CA GLN A 285 -6.95 39.31 -3.85
C GLN A 285 -6.27 38.01 -3.39
N LEU A 286 -6.62 36.85 -3.98
CA LEU A 286 -5.95 35.58 -3.72
C LEU A 286 -4.48 35.63 -4.14
N GLY A 287 -4.22 36.16 -5.34
CA GLY A 287 -2.87 36.41 -5.83
C GLY A 287 -2.08 37.28 -4.87
N PHE A 288 -2.66 38.42 -4.46
CA PHE A 288 -2.04 39.36 -3.53
C PHE A 288 -1.65 38.69 -2.22
N LEU A 289 -2.55 37.91 -1.60
CA LEU A 289 -2.27 37.17 -0.37
C LEU A 289 -1.13 36.16 -0.54
N ALA A 290 -1.07 35.43 -1.65
CA ALA A 290 0.02 34.50 -1.92
C ALA A 290 1.35 35.21 -2.15
N GLY A 291 1.36 36.30 -2.93
CA GLY A 291 2.55 37.08 -3.23
C GLY A 291 3.15 37.71 -1.98
N ILE A 292 2.32 38.37 -1.16
CA ILE A 292 2.79 38.99 0.09
C ILE A 292 3.20 37.95 1.13
N PHE A 293 2.56 36.78 1.17
CA PHE A 293 2.99 35.69 2.04
C PHE A 293 4.32 35.07 1.59
N ASP A 294 4.56 34.94 0.29
CA ASP A 294 5.84 34.44 -0.20
C ASP A 294 6.99 35.41 0.09
N ALA A 295 6.74 36.73 -0.05
CA ALA A 295 7.71 37.76 0.30
C ALA A 295 7.94 37.86 1.82
N GLU A 296 6.91 38.25 2.57
CA GLU A 296 7.03 38.69 3.96
C GLU A 296 6.40 37.71 4.97
N GLY A 297 5.74 36.66 4.46
CA GLY A 297 5.06 35.67 5.29
C GLY A 297 6.03 34.70 5.95
N SER A 298 5.67 34.27 7.16
CA SER A 298 6.38 33.23 7.91
C SER A 298 5.40 32.26 8.55
N ARG A 299 5.82 31.01 8.67
CA ARG A 299 5.17 30.01 9.53
C ARG A 299 6.24 29.36 10.39
N SER A 300 6.21 29.64 11.68
CA SER A 300 7.17 29.11 12.66
C SER A 300 6.46 28.88 14.00
N GLN A 301 6.86 27.84 14.74
CA GLN A 301 6.26 27.51 16.04
C GLN A 301 4.72 27.44 15.99
N HIS A 302 4.17 26.87 14.91
CA HIS A 302 2.72 26.77 14.67
C HIS A 302 1.97 28.11 14.57
N VAL A 303 2.66 29.21 14.23
CA VAL A 303 2.02 30.52 14.01
C VAL A 303 2.32 31.00 12.59
N LEU A 304 1.28 31.36 11.85
CA LEU A 304 1.37 31.99 10.53
C LEU A 304 1.22 33.51 10.65
N ARG A 305 2.21 34.26 10.14
CA ARG A 305 2.28 35.72 10.23
C ARG A 305 2.69 36.34 8.88
N ILE A 306 2.18 37.53 8.59
CA ILE A 306 2.66 38.41 7.51
C ILE A 306 3.01 39.75 8.15
N ALA A 307 4.27 40.17 8.07
CA ALA A 307 4.74 41.41 8.68
C ALA A 307 5.08 42.44 7.61
N ASN A 308 4.73 43.70 7.84
CA ASN A 308 5.15 44.79 6.95
C ASN A 308 5.18 46.12 7.72
N MET A 309 5.98 47.08 7.23
CA MET A 309 6.03 48.44 7.79
C MET A 309 5.04 49.40 7.09
N ASP A 310 4.54 49.04 5.91
CA ASP A 310 3.54 49.83 5.17
C ASP A 310 2.13 49.47 5.62
N GLN A 311 1.45 50.43 6.27
CA GLN A 311 0.06 50.29 6.72
C GLN A 311 -0.89 49.93 5.57
N THR A 312 -0.64 50.43 4.36
CA THR A 312 -1.49 50.16 3.19
C THR A 312 -1.45 48.69 2.80
N VAL A 313 -0.26 48.06 2.85
CA VAL A 313 -0.09 46.63 2.56
C VAL A 313 -0.83 45.80 3.61
N ILE A 314 -0.78 46.22 4.87
CA ILE A 314 -1.44 45.56 6.00
C ILE A 314 -2.96 45.66 5.87
N ASP A 315 -3.49 46.85 5.60
CA ASP A 315 -4.93 47.08 5.42
C ASP A 315 -5.48 46.26 4.26
N ARG A 316 -4.74 46.18 3.14
CA ARG A 316 -5.09 45.33 1.99
C ARG A 316 -5.02 43.85 2.33
N THR A 317 -4.03 43.43 3.11
CA THR A 317 -3.92 42.04 3.58
C THR A 317 -5.11 41.66 4.46
N VAL A 318 -5.48 42.51 5.41
CA VAL A 318 -6.63 42.29 6.31
C VAL A 318 -7.95 42.29 5.52
N ALA A 319 -8.13 43.22 4.58
CA ALA A 319 -9.31 43.28 3.73
C ALA A 319 -9.47 42.00 2.89
N ALA A 320 -8.40 41.53 2.25
CA ALA A 320 -8.40 40.28 1.49
C ALA A 320 -8.63 39.06 2.40
N MET A 321 -8.00 39.01 3.58
CA MET A 321 -8.25 37.94 4.55
C MET A 321 -9.73 37.89 4.97
N LYS A 322 -10.33 39.06 5.26
CA LYS A 322 -11.75 39.17 5.61
C LYS A 322 -12.67 38.73 4.46
N ARG A 323 -12.34 39.07 3.21
CA ARG A 323 -13.10 38.65 2.01
C ARG A 323 -13.22 37.13 1.90
N PHE A 324 -12.16 36.40 2.24
CA PHE A 324 -12.14 34.92 2.23
C PHE A 324 -12.37 34.29 3.61
N ALA A 325 -12.98 35.05 4.53
CA ALA A 325 -13.33 34.62 5.88
C ALA A 325 -12.15 34.01 6.68
N PHE A 326 -10.93 34.49 6.45
CA PHE A 326 -9.78 34.16 7.31
C PHE A 326 -9.87 34.95 8.62
N ASP A 327 -9.78 34.24 9.75
CA ASP A 327 -9.76 34.85 11.06
C ASP A 327 -8.35 35.37 11.39
N ALA A 328 -8.13 36.67 11.19
CA ALA A 328 -6.83 37.30 11.38
C ALA A 328 -6.88 38.46 12.38
N VAL A 329 -5.80 38.63 13.13
CA VAL A 329 -5.60 39.75 14.06
C VAL A 329 -4.35 40.54 13.69
N VAL A 330 -4.37 41.85 13.92
CA VAL A 330 -3.22 42.72 13.68
C VAL A 330 -2.53 43.02 15.01
N GLU A 331 -1.24 42.71 15.08
CA GLU A 331 -0.36 43.01 16.20
C GLU A 331 0.59 44.14 15.79
N THR A 332 0.80 45.14 16.65
CA THR A 332 1.72 46.25 16.38
C THR A 332 2.93 46.16 17.29
N ILE A 333 4.12 46.05 16.71
CA ILE A 333 5.40 46.08 17.42
C ILE A 333 6.02 47.45 17.21
N LYS A 334 6.17 48.22 18.29
CA LYS A 334 6.87 49.52 18.26
C LYS A 334 8.36 49.27 18.02
N ARG A 335 8.84 49.56 16.81
CA ARG A 335 10.25 49.65 16.46
C ARG A 335 10.56 51.06 15.99
N GLU A 336 11.75 51.56 16.27
CA GLU A 336 12.23 52.82 15.69
C GLU A 336 12.96 52.56 14.38
N PRO A 337 12.83 53.43 13.36
CA PRO A 337 12.03 54.68 13.31
C PRO A 337 10.57 54.48 12.86
N ARG A 338 10.13 53.25 12.55
CA ARG A 338 8.77 52.95 12.07
C ARG A 338 8.18 51.71 12.75
N PRO A 339 6.89 51.72 13.11
CA PRO A 339 6.22 50.55 13.66
C PRO A 339 6.20 49.40 12.65
N MET A 340 6.27 48.18 13.16
CA MET A 340 6.10 46.95 12.39
C MET A 340 4.74 46.36 12.71
N PHE A 341 3.91 46.18 11.69
CA PHE A 341 2.60 45.57 11.81
C PHE A 341 2.69 44.09 11.43
N THR A 342 2.00 43.24 12.16
CA THR A 342 2.00 41.79 11.91
C THR A 342 0.57 41.29 11.87
N VAL A 343 0.13 40.81 10.70
CA VAL A 343 -1.14 40.10 10.54
C VAL A 343 -0.90 38.64 10.93
N ARG A 344 -1.56 38.18 11.99
CA ARG A 344 -1.49 36.79 12.47
C ARG A 344 -2.78 36.06 12.15
N LEU A 345 -2.66 34.93 11.45
CA LEU A 345 -3.79 34.04 11.19
C LEU A 345 -4.08 33.18 12.42
N ARG A 346 -5.35 33.11 12.84
CA ARG A 346 -5.85 32.26 13.93
C ARG A 346 -6.44 30.96 13.36
N GLY A 347 -6.76 30.01 14.24
CA GLY A 347 -7.37 28.72 13.86
C GLY A 347 -6.39 27.57 13.59
N GLY A 348 -5.09 27.80 13.75
CA GLY A 348 -4.08 26.74 13.76
C GLY A 348 -3.90 26.04 12.41
N LEU A 349 -3.52 24.77 12.45
CA LEU A 349 -3.03 24.07 11.26
C LEU A 349 -4.07 23.94 10.14
N SER A 350 -5.33 23.67 10.49
CA SER A 350 -6.44 23.62 9.52
C SER A 350 -6.62 24.93 8.77
N GLU A 351 -6.60 26.08 9.47
CA GLU A 351 -6.71 27.39 8.83
C GLU A 351 -5.45 27.75 8.02
N HIS A 352 -4.27 27.31 8.45
CA HIS A 352 -3.06 27.48 7.66
C HIS A 352 -3.14 26.75 6.32
N PHE A 353 -3.59 25.48 6.30
CA PHE A 353 -3.76 24.73 5.04
C PHE A 353 -4.91 25.25 4.20
N ARG A 354 -6.00 25.73 4.81
CA ARG A 354 -7.03 26.47 4.08
C ARG A 354 -6.43 27.69 3.40
N PHE A 355 -5.61 28.47 4.10
CA PHE A 355 -4.91 29.62 3.52
C PHE A 355 -3.99 29.20 2.37
N PHE A 356 -3.16 28.17 2.56
CA PHE A 356 -2.23 27.69 1.54
C PHE A 356 -2.93 27.18 0.27
N HIS A 357 -3.97 26.37 0.41
CA HIS A 357 -4.71 25.86 -0.73
C HIS A 357 -5.58 26.91 -1.41
N THR A 358 -6.19 27.82 -0.65
CA THR A 358 -7.03 28.89 -1.20
C THR A 358 -6.20 29.93 -1.95
N THR A 359 -5.04 30.33 -1.40
CA THR A 359 -4.22 31.41 -1.97
C THR A 359 -3.10 30.91 -2.88
N GLY A 360 -2.61 29.69 -2.70
CA GLY A 360 -1.56 29.06 -3.51
C GLY A 360 -0.14 29.66 -3.44
N PRO A 361 0.44 29.99 -2.27
CA PRO A 361 1.82 30.49 -2.19
C PRO A 361 2.84 29.52 -2.81
N ALA A 362 3.92 30.05 -3.38
CA ALA A 362 4.93 29.26 -4.09
C ALA A 362 5.91 28.56 -3.15
N VAL A 363 6.21 29.16 -1.99
CA VAL A 363 7.32 28.72 -1.13
C VAL A 363 6.89 27.54 -0.26
N THR A 364 7.09 26.31 -0.75
CA THR A 364 6.60 25.06 -0.15
C THR A 364 7.27 24.72 1.18
N ARG A 365 8.50 25.18 1.42
CA ARG A 365 9.16 25.02 2.74
C ARG A 365 8.34 25.66 3.89
N LYS A 366 7.54 26.69 3.61
CA LYS A 366 6.66 27.34 4.61
C LYS A 366 5.43 26.48 4.94
N TRP A 367 5.16 25.43 4.16
CA TRP A 367 4.03 24.52 4.30
C TRP A 367 4.39 23.24 5.07
N ASN A 368 5.69 22.94 5.24
CA ASN A 368 6.17 21.68 5.82
C ASN A 368 5.62 21.46 7.24
N ILE A 369 4.93 20.33 7.45
CA ILE A 369 4.34 19.90 8.73
C ILE A 369 4.98 18.64 9.32
N ALA A 370 6.06 18.13 8.72
CA ALA A 370 6.75 16.97 9.27
C ALA A 370 7.19 17.24 10.72
N GLY A 371 6.85 16.31 11.62
CA GLY A 371 7.09 16.45 13.07
C GLY A 371 6.01 17.23 13.82
N GLU A 372 4.94 17.72 13.18
CA GLU A 372 3.81 18.31 13.89
C GLU A 372 2.83 17.24 14.40
N ALA A 373 2.38 17.39 15.64
CA ALA A 373 1.38 16.51 16.22
C ALA A 373 0.02 16.69 15.55
N ILE A 374 -0.67 15.58 15.28
CA ILE A 374 -2.03 15.59 14.78
C ILE A 374 -2.96 16.01 15.91
N LYS A 375 -3.70 17.09 15.69
CA LYS A 375 -4.68 17.63 16.63
C LYS A 375 -6.04 17.74 15.94
N THR A 376 -7.09 17.40 16.65
CA THR A 376 -8.47 17.56 16.17
C THR A 376 -8.92 18.99 16.44
N GLY A 377 -8.58 19.92 15.54
CA GLY A 377 -8.90 21.35 15.67
C GLY A 377 -10.22 21.76 14.99
N LYS A 378 -10.67 20.98 14.00
CA LYS A 378 -11.93 21.16 13.29
C LYS A 378 -12.97 20.13 13.72
N ASP A 379 -14.25 20.47 13.51
CA ASP A 379 -15.36 19.52 13.65
C ASP A 379 -15.41 18.59 12.43
N LEU A 380 -14.69 17.47 12.50
CA LEU A 380 -14.65 16.42 11.48
C LEU A 380 -15.53 15.22 11.88
N ARG A 381 -16.63 15.49 12.59
CA ARG A 381 -17.63 14.47 12.93
C ARG A 381 -18.30 13.92 11.68
N ILE A 382 -18.65 12.64 11.71
CA ILE A 382 -19.40 12.01 10.63
C ILE A 382 -20.81 12.63 10.57
N ALA A 383 -21.15 13.23 9.43
CA ALA A 383 -22.47 13.78 9.17
C ALA A 383 -23.40 12.73 8.53
N SER A 384 -22.93 12.04 7.49
CA SER A 384 -23.66 10.92 6.87
C SER A 384 -22.74 9.89 6.22
N ILE A 385 -23.25 8.67 6.06
CA ILE A 385 -22.61 7.59 5.28
C ILE A 385 -23.67 6.99 4.37
N GLU A 386 -23.48 7.10 3.06
CA GLU A 386 -24.49 6.74 2.06
C GLU A 386 -23.89 5.84 0.97
N PRO A 387 -24.53 4.72 0.59
CA PRO A 387 -24.03 3.91 -0.52
C PRO A 387 -24.14 4.69 -1.84
N VAL A 388 -23.07 4.66 -2.64
CA VAL A 388 -23.01 5.33 -3.96
C VAL A 388 -22.84 4.35 -5.12
N GLY A 389 -23.10 3.06 -4.86
CA GLY A 389 -23.04 1.98 -5.84
C GLY A 389 -21.62 1.46 -6.11
N MET A 390 -21.51 0.59 -7.11
CA MET A 390 -20.22 0.06 -7.56
C MET A 390 -19.41 1.16 -8.24
N ARG A 391 -18.15 1.33 -7.82
CA ARG A 391 -17.21 2.31 -8.38
C ARG A 391 -15.83 1.71 -8.56
N GLN A 392 -15.07 2.30 -9.49
CA GLN A 392 -13.63 2.13 -9.50
C GLN A 392 -13.03 2.90 -8.32
N LEU A 393 -12.43 2.18 -7.39
CA LEU A 393 -11.70 2.73 -6.25
C LEU A 393 -10.21 2.47 -6.43
N PHE A 394 -9.38 3.21 -5.74
CA PHE A 394 -7.93 3.21 -5.77
C PHE A 394 -7.40 3.05 -4.36
N ASP A 395 -6.19 2.56 -4.24
CA ASP A 395 -5.45 2.56 -2.97
C ASP A 395 -3.96 2.67 -3.25
N ILE A 396 -3.22 3.13 -2.24
CA ILE A 396 -1.77 3.28 -2.27
C ILE A 396 -1.14 2.60 -1.07
N THR A 397 0.04 2.05 -1.28
CA THR A 397 0.90 1.61 -0.17
C THR A 397 1.91 2.71 0.11
N THR A 398 2.14 3.00 1.38
CA THR A 398 3.11 3.98 1.86
C THR A 398 4.03 3.35 2.90
N GLY A 399 5.23 3.91 3.07
CA GLY A 399 6.18 3.44 4.08
C GLY A 399 5.71 3.56 5.54
N THR A 400 4.66 4.34 5.83
CA THR A 400 4.15 4.54 7.21
C THR A 400 2.94 3.68 7.54
N GLY A 401 2.33 3.01 6.56
CA GLY A 401 1.09 2.27 6.77
C GLY A 401 -0.18 3.12 6.73
N ASP A 402 -0.07 4.43 6.46
CA ASP A 402 -1.18 5.38 6.32
C ASP A 402 -0.81 6.57 5.40
N PHE A 403 -1.81 7.39 5.07
CA PHE A 403 -1.65 8.65 4.34
C PHE A 403 -2.76 9.64 4.69
N ILE A 404 -2.62 10.89 4.24
CA ILE A 404 -3.64 11.92 4.43
C ILE A 404 -4.53 12.01 3.19
N ALA A 405 -5.77 11.51 3.31
CA ALA A 405 -6.80 11.48 2.27
C ALA A 405 -7.85 12.57 2.55
N ASN A 406 -8.01 13.52 1.64
CA ASN A 406 -8.80 14.74 1.79
C ASN A 406 -8.66 15.39 3.18
N GLY A 407 -7.44 15.39 3.70
CA GLY A 407 -7.10 16.04 4.96
C GLY A 407 -7.38 15.23 6.22
N VAL A 408 -7.83 13.97 6.11
CA VAL A 408 -7.96 13.03 7.23
C VAL A 408 -7.02 11.85 7.10
N VAL A 409 -6.67 11.22 8.22
CA VAL A 409 -5.75 10.08 8.24
C VAL A 409 -6.47 8.81 7.77
N SER A 410 -5.96 8.23 6.69
CA SER A 410 -6.45 7.05 5.97
C SER A 410 -5.45 5.91 6.09
N HIS A 411 -5.93 4.68 6.28
CA HIS A 411 -5.10 3.48 6.45
C HIS A 411 -4.67 2.86 5.09
N ASN A 412 -3.52 2.15 5.05
CA ASN A 412 -3.05 1.37 3.89
C ASN A 412 -3.56 -0.10 3.90
N CYS A 413 -3.12 -0.95 2.97
CA CYS A 413 -3.30 -2.42 3.03
C CYS A 413 -1.96 -3.17 3.17
N TYR A 414 -1.92 -4.32 3.90
CA TYR A 414 -0.69 -4.87 4.50
C TYR A 414 -0.29 -6.33 4.07
N ALA A 415 -1.06 -7.15 3.34
CA ALA A 415 -0.80 -8.61 3.14
C ALA A 415 0.19 -9.17 2.04
N ARG A 416 1.13 -8.44 1.43
CA ARG A 416 1.38 -8.58 -0.03
C ARG A 416 2.79 -8.83 -0.72
N PRO A 417 3.92 -9.23 -0.06
CA PRO A 417 5.27 -9.08 -0.65
C PRO A 417 5.78 -10.01 -1.77
N THR A 418 5.05 -11.03 -2.24
CA THR A 418 5.53 -11.93 -3.33
C THR A 418 5.21 -11.43 -4.75
N HIS A 419 4.25 -10.52 -4.87
CA HIS A 419 3.92 -9.79 -6.10
C HIS A 419 4.81 -8.56 -6.31
N GLU A 420 5.37 -8.02 -5.24
CA GLU A 420 6.26 -6.85 -5.24
C GLU A 420 7.59 -7.11 -5.99
N TYR A 421 8.07 -8.37 -6.06
CA TYR A 421 9.24 -8.75 -6.86
C TYR A 421 8.98 -8.76 -8.37
N LEU A 422 7.74 -8.59 -8.81
CA LEU A 422 7.29 -8.66 -10.20
C LEU A 422 6.75 -7.33 -10.74
N ASP A 423 6.95 -6.23 -10.02
CA ASP A 423 6.33 -4.92 -10.28
C ASP A 423 4.78 -4.99 -10.35
N MET A 424 4.19 -5.96 -9.65
CA MET A 424 2.75 -6.16 -9.62
C MET A 424 2.18 -5.73 -8.28
N GLY A 425 0.95 -5.22 -8.35
CA GLY A 425 0.26 -4.70 -7.20
C GLY A 425 0.28 -5.72 -6.09
N ALA A 426 0.77 -5.32 -4.95
CA ALA A 426 0.70 -6.16 -3.79
C ALA A 426 -0.82 -6.42 -3.52
N GLY A 427 -1.65 -5.43 -3.91
CA GLY A 427 -3.08 -5.25 -4.21
C GLY A 427 -4.04 -6.39 -4.60
N THR A 428 -5.13 -5.98 -5.25
CA THR A 428 -6.06 -6.84 -6.00
C THR A 428 -5.35 -7.84 -6.91
N ASP A 429 -4.14 -7.55 -7.36
CA ASP A 429 -3.37 -8.39 -8.26
C ASP A 429 -2.96 -9.71 -7.62
N PHE A 430 -2.75 -9.76 -6.29
CA PHE A 430 -2.51 -11.04 -5.62
C PHE A 430 -3.69 -11.99 -5.79
N ASP A 431 -4.94 -11.50 -5.72
CA ASP A 431 -6.15 -12.33 -5.78
C ASP A 431 -6.86 -12.31 -7.14
N THR A 432 -6.45 -11.44 -8.06
CA THR A 432 -7.09 -11.26 -9.37
C THR A 432 -6.11 -11.17 -10.53
N LYS A 433 -4.80 -11.07 -10.30
CA LYS A 433 -3.77 -11.17 -11.34
C LYS A 433 -2.84 -12.32 -11.02
N ILE A 434 -3.30 -13.52 -11.38
CA ILE A 434 -2.48 -14.72 -11.21
C ILE A 434 -1.42 -14.68 -12.30
N VAL A 435 -0.16 -14.60 -11.88
CA VAL A 435 0.96 -14.78 -12.80
C VAL A 435 1.10 -16.26 -13.05
N VAL A 436 1.01 -16.62 -14.31
CA VAL A 436 0.98 -17.99 -14.80
C VAL A 436 2.22 -18.22 -15.63
N LYS A 437 3.04 -19.19 -15.21
CA LYS A 437 4.15 -19.67 -16.03
C LYS A 437 3.69 -20.82 -16.91
N ARG A 438 3.09 -20.50 -18.06
CA ARG A 438 2.55 -21.52 -18.98
C ARG A 438 3.63 -22.49 -19.46
N ASN A 439 4.85 -22.02 -19.66
CA ASN A 439 6.00 -22.82 -20.09
C ASN A 439 6.75 -23.51 -18.92
N ALA A 440 6.14 -23.60 -17.74
CA ALA A 440 6.76 -24.24 -16.58
C ALA A 440 7.18 -25.70 -16.83
N PRO A 441 6.38 -26.55 -17.52
CA PRO A 441 6.79 -27.92 -17.82
C PRO A 441 8.02 -27.99 -18.71
N GLU A 442 8.13 -27.13 -19.72
CA GLU A 442 9.28 -27.06 -20.64
C GLU A 442 10.54 -26.64 -19.88
N LEU A 443 10.45 -25.60 -19.06
CA LEU A 443 11.57 -25.11 -18.25
C LEU A 443 12.02 -26.15 -17.20
N LEU A 444 11.09 -26.94 -16.68
CA LEU A 444 11.42 -28.05 -15.78
C LEU A 444 12.19 -29.14 -16.52
N ARG A 445 11.73 -29.52 -17.72
CA ARG A 445 12.41 -30.47 -18.60
C ARG A 445 13.83 -30.02 -18.95
N GLU A 446 13.97 -28.78 -19.41
CA GLU A 446 15.27 -28.16 -19.69
C GLU A 446 16.21 -28.20 -18.48
N THR A 447 15.66 -28.05 -17.28
CA THR A 447 16.46 -28.10 -16.04
C THR A 447 16.92 -29.51 -15.72
N PHE A 448 16.04 -30.50 -15.85
CA PHE A 448 16.35 -31.91 -15.62
C PHE A 448 17.36 -32.46 -16.66
N ASP A 449 17.36 -31.94 -17.88
CA ASP A 449 18.34 -32.31 -18.92
C ASP A 449 19.76 -31.82 -18.62
N LYS A 450 19.94 -30.80 -17.77
CA LYS A 450 21.27 -30.31 -17.39
C LYS A 450 22.04 -31.40 -16.64
N LYS A 451 23.29 -31.65 -17.05
CA LYS A 451 24.20 -32.62 -16.37
C LYS A 451 24.43 -32.31 -14.88
N SER A 452 24.23 -31.05 -14.49
CA SER A 452 24.33 -30.58 -13.11
C SER A 452 23.16 -31.03 -12.24
N TRP A 453 21.98 -31.28 -12.80
CA TRP A 453 20.82 -31.76 -12.05
C TRP A 453 21.04 -33.21 -11.61
N LYS A 454 20.90 -33.45 -10.31
CA LYS A 454 21.20 -34.73 -9.66
C LYS A 454 19.95 -35.43 -9.16
N GLY A 455 18.76 -34.89 -9.44
CA GLY A 455 17.51 -35.50 -9.02
C GLY A 455 17.09 -35.11 -7.61
N GLU A 456 17.40 -33.88 -7.21
CA GLU A 456 16.99 -33.34 -5.92
C GLU A 456 15.46 -33.27 -5.78
N LEU A 457 14.97 -33.25 -4.52
CA LEU A 457 13.55 -33.12 -4.25
C LEU A 457 13.03 -31.76 -4.73
N VAL A 458 11.94 -31.77 -5.50
CA VAL A 458 11.21 -30.55 -5.87
C VAL A 458 9.93 -30.45 -5.06
N MET A 459 9.81 -29.41 -4.25
CA MET A 459 8.59 -29.09 -3.49
C MET A 459 7.66 -28.17 -4.29
N PHE A 460 6.45 -28.64 -4.57
CA PHE A 460 5.37 -27.83 -5.14
C PHE A 460 4.55 -27.16 -4.04
N SER A 461 4.05 -25.96 -4.34
CA SER A 461 3.38 -25.07 -3.38
C SER A 461 4.28 -24.50 -2.28
N GLY A 462 5.59 -24.37 -2.52
CA GLY A 462 6.52 -23.81 -1.54
C GLY A 462 6.27 -22.33 -1.16
N VAL A 463 5.41 -21.63 -1.92
CA VAL A 463 5.11 -20.20 -1.71
C VAL A 463 3.60 -19.95 -1.79
N THR A 464 2.93 -20.42 -2.84
CA THR A 464 1.48 -20.31 -3.05
C THR A 464 0.94 -21.66 -3.48
N ASP A 465 -0.30 -22.00 -3.11
CA ASP A 465 -0.91 -23.28 -3.51
C ASP A 465 -0.89 -23.42 -5.04
N CYS A 466 -0.37 -24.53 -5.56
CA CYS A 466 -0.32 -24.79 -6.99
C CYS A 466 -1.62 -25.43 -7.53
N TYR A 467 -2.58 -25.75 -6.65
CA TYR A 467 -3.91 -26.27 -6.96
C TYR A 467 -5.01 -25.23 -6.72
N GLN A 468 -4.74 -23.97 -7.08
CA GLN A 468 -5.73 -22.90 -7.10
C GLN A 468 -6.87 -23.19 -8.09
N ALA A 469 -8.02 -22.51 -7.95
CA ALA A 469 -9.18 -22.78 -8.79
C ALA A 469 -8.88 -22.74 -10.30
N ILE A 470 -7.99 -21.84 -10.74
CA ILE A 470 -7.58 -21.70 -12.15
C ILE A 470 -6.79 -22.89 -12.71
N GLU A 471 -6.11 -23.66 -11.85
CA GLU A 471 -5.38 -24.87 -12.26
C GLU A 471 -6.34 -25.91 -12.86
N ARG A 472 -7.65 -25.85 -12.55
CA ARG A 472 -8.68 -26.72 -13.14
C ARG A 472 -8.61 -26.71 -14.68
N ASP A 473 -8.45 -25.52 -15.25
CA ASP A 473 -8.47 -25.28 -16.69
C ASP A 473 -7.06 -25.27 -17.28
N LEU A 474 -6.10 -24.66 -16.57
CA LEU A 474 -4.75 -24.47 -17.08
C LEU A 474 -3.90 -25.74 -17.05
N LYS A 475 -4.11 -26.62 -16.05
CA LYS A 475 -3.42 -27.91 -15.89
C LYS A 475 -1.88 -27.83 -15.92
N ILE A 476 -1.32 -26.69 -15.50
CA ILE A 476 0.13 -26.46 -15.59
C ILE A 476 0.84 -27.25 -14.49
N THR A 477 0.29 -27.26 -13.28
CA THR A 477 0.81 -28.08 -12.19
C THR A 477 0.78 -29.55 -12.59
N ARG A 478 -0.33 -30.02 -13.17
CA ARG A 478 -0.41 -31.39 -13.71
C ARG A 478 0.69 -31.67 -14.73
N ALA A 479 0.86 -30.81 -15.73
CA ALA A 479 1.90 -30.99 -16.76
C ALA A 479 3.33 -30.99 -16.17
N CYS A 480 3.60 -30.15 -15.16
CA CYS A 480 4.87 -30.19 -14.43
C CYS A 480 5.08 -31.52 -13.70
N LEU A 481 4.04 -32.07 -13.08
CA LEU A 481 4.10 -33.37 -12.41
C LEU A 481 4.26 -34.53 -13.39
N GLU A 482 3.69 -34.43 -14.60
CA GLU A 482 3.94 -35.37 -15.70
C GLU A 482 5.42 -35.35 -16.13
N VAL A 483 6.06 -34.18 -16.15
CA VAL A 483 7.52 -34.07 -16.36
C VAL A 483 8.30 -34.70 -15.21
N CYS A 484 7.89 -34.48 -13.95
CA CYS A 484 8.50 -35.18 -12.82
C CYS A 484 8.39 -36.70 -12.96
N LEU A 485 7.26 -37.22 -13.42
CA LEU A 485 7.06 -38.65 -13.66
C LEU A 485 7.95 -39.16 -14.81
N GLU A 486 8.00 -38.43 -15.93
CA GLU A 486 8.84 -38.74 -17.10
C GLU A 486 10.32 -38.92 -16.71
N TYR A 487 10.82 -38.03 -15.84
CA TYR A 487 12.20 -38.04 -15.34
C TYR A 487 12.38 -38.82 -14.04
N LYS A 488 11.31 -39.45 -13.54
CA LYS A 488 11.24 -40.10 -12.23
C LYS A 488 11.81 -39.22 -11.09
N ASN A 489 11.69 -37.90 -11.22
CA ASN A 489 12.26 -36.96 -10.27
C ASN A 489 11.49 -37.01 -8.94
N PRO A 490 12.17 -37.06 -7.79
CA PRO A 490 11.51 -36.93 -6.51
C PRO A 490 10.67 -35.65 -6.41
N VAL A 491 9.41 -35.77 -5.97
CA VAL A 491 8.51 -34.62 -5.88
C VAL A 491 7.61 -34.68 -4.66
N SER A 492 7.42 -33.52 -4.03
CA SER A 492 6.52 -33.31 -2.90
C SER A 492 5.48 -32.27 -3.26
N VAL A 493 4.25 -32.45 -2.80
CA VAL A 493 3.17 -31.47 -2.97
C VAL A 493 2.59 -31.15 -1.60
N ILE A 494 2.36 -29.87 -1.32
CA ILE A 494 1.48 -29.45 -0.22
C ILE A 494 0.29 -28.68 -0.78
N SER A 495 -0.94 -28.94 -0.31
CA SER A 495 -2.11 -28.20 -0.77
C SER A 495 -3.22 -28.12 0.28
N LYS A 496 -4.02 -27.05 0.19
CA LYS A 496 -5.27 -26.86 0.93
C LYS A 496 -6.50 -27.11 0.05
N SER A 497 -6.30 -27.41 -1.24
CA SER A 497 -7.35 -27.50 -2.25
C SER A 497 -7.84 -28.93 -2.44
N ALA A 498 -9.16 -29.10 -2.62
CA ALA A 498 -9.74 -30.38 -3.01
C ALA A 498 -9.48 -30.73 -4.49
N LEU A 499 -8.95 -29.80 -5.29
CA LEU A 499 -8.67 -30.01 -6.71
C LEU A 499 -7.59 -31.09 -6.95
N VAL A 500 -6.74 -31.35 -5.95
CA VAL A 500 -5.72 -32.42 -6.01
C VAL A 500 -6.31 -33.78 -6.37
N GLU A 501 -7.59 -34.04 -6.06
CA GLU A 501 -8.25 -35.30 -6.41
C GLU A 501 -8.33 -35.56 -7.92
N ARG A 502 -8.29 -34.50 -8.75
CA ARG A 502 -8.26 -34.61 -10.21
C ARG A 502 -7.04 -35.41 -10.68
N ASP A 503 -5.92 -35.27 -9.99
CA ASP A 503 -4.62 -35.80 -10.41
C ASP A 503 -4.20 -37.04 -9.60
N ILE A 504 -5.16 -37.73 -8.95
CA ILE A 504 -4.93 -39.00 -8.24
C ILE A 504 -4.25 -40.04 -9.14
N ASP A 505 -4.66 -40.12 -10.41
CA ASP A 505 -4.06 -41.02 -11.39
C ASP A 505 -2.55 -40.79 -11.53
N LEU A 506 -2.14 -39.52 -11.57
CA LEU A 506 -0.75 -39.10 -11.69
C LEU A 506 0.02 -39.31 -10.38
N PHE A 507 -0.60 -39.03 -9.24
CA PHE A 507 0.00 -39.30 -7.92
C PHE A 507 0.27 -40.78 -7.69
N VAL A 508 -0.65 -41.66 -8.10
CA VAL A 508 -0.45 -43.12 -8.04
C VAL A 508 0.70 -43.56 -8.94
N ALA A 509 0.82 -42.99 -10.13
CA ALA A 509 1.94 -43.29 -11.02
C ALA A 509 3.28 -42.78 -10.43
N LEU A 510 3.30 -41.55 -9.92
CA LEU A 510 4.47 -40.97 -9.25
C LEU A 510 4.89 -41.80 -8.05
N ALA A 511 3.96 -42.20 -7.17
CA ALA A 511 4.26 -43.04 -6.01
C ALA A 511 4.86 -44.43 -6.37
N LYS A 512 4.63 -44.91 -7.60
CA LYS A 512 5.20 -46.18 -8.09
C LYS A 512 6.56 -46.01 -8.75
N GLU A 513 6.75 -44.94 -9.50
CA GLU A 513 7.90 -44.75 -10.40
C GLU A 513 8.95 -43.78 -9.85
N ALA A 514 8.57 -42.92 -8.90
CA ALA A 514 9.41 -41.90 -8.29
C ALA A 514 9.16 -41.81 -6.78
N ARG A 515 10.04 -41.12 -6.05
CA ARG A 515 9.77 -40.76 -4.66
C ARG A 515 8.71 -39.66 -4.63
N PHE A 516 7.53 -39.97 -4.11
CA PHE A 516 6.38 -39.04 -4.08
C PHE A 516 5.64 -39.08 -2.76
N HIS A 517 5.29 -37.90 -2.26
CA HIS A 517 4.31 -37.75 -1.19
C HIS A 517 3.52 -36.45 -1.35
N ILE A 518 2.32 -36.42 -0.77
CA ILE A 518 1.47 -35.24 -0.71
C ILE A 518 1.03 -34.94 0.71
N HIS A 519 1.14 -33.68 1.12
CA HIS A 519 0.57 -33.20 2.38
C HIS A 519 -0.69 -32.39 2.13
N VAL A 520 -1.77 -32.75 2.82
CA VAL A 520 -2.95 -31.91 2.92
C VAL A 520 -2.75 -30.96 4.10
N SER A 521 -2.70 -29.66 3.83
CA SER A 521 -2.61 -28.64 4.87
C SER A 521 -3.97 -28.47 5.52
N LEU A 522 -4.05 -28.80 6.82
CA LEU A 522 -5.29 -28.90 7.58
C LEU A 522 -5.03 -28.35 8.99
N ALA A 523 -5.42 -27.10 9.21
CA ALA A 523 -5.12 -26.37 10.45
C ALA A 523 -6.23 -26.48 11.52
N PHE A 524 -7.45 -26.86 11.13
CA PHE A 524 -8.63 -26.84 12.00
C PHE A 524 -9.38 -28.16 11.91
N SER A 525 -9.97 -28.63 13.00
CA SER A 525 -10.85 -29.80 12.98
C SER A 525 -12.28 -29.46 12.56
N ASP A 526 -12.72 -28.21 12.70
CA ASP A 526 -14.11 -27.80 12.46
C ASP A 526 -14.25 -26.76 11.33
N ASP A 527 -15.34 -26.88 10.56
CA ASP A 527 -15.57 -26.08 9.36
C ASP A 527 -15.95 -24.63 9.67
N GLU A 528 -16.50 -24.36 10.85
CA GLU A 528 -16.93 -23.03 11.26
C GLU A 528 -15.74 -22.12 11.58
N MET A 529 -14.84 -22.57 12.47
CA MET A 529 -13.59 -21.88 12.79
C MET A 529 -12.67 -21.81 11.58
N SER A 530 -12.62 -22.86 10.76
CA SER A 530 -11.85 -22.81 9.53
C SER A 530 -12.36 -21.74 8.58
N ARG A 531 -13.69 -21.57 8.41
CA ARG A 531 -14.24 -20.52 7.53
C ARG A 531 -13.98 -19.12 8.07
N SER A 532 -13.95 -18.94 9.40
CA SER A 532 -13.67 -17.63 9.99
C SER A 532 -12.20 -17.21 9.82
N ILE A 533 -11.26 -18.15 9.71
CA ILE A 533 -9.81 -17.87 9.55
C ILE A 533 -9.32 -18.02 8.10
N GLU A 534 -9.78 -19.03 7.35
CA GLU A 534 -9.39 -19.33 5.95
C GLU A 534 -10.61 -19.56 5.03
N PRO A 535 -11.47 -18.54 4.79
CA PRO A 535 -12.82 -18.68 4.19
C PRO A 535 -12.87 -19.26 2.77
N TRP A 536 -11.76 -19.20 2.03
CA TRP A 536 -11.71 -19.64 0.62
C TRP A 536 -10.96 -20.96 0.43
N ALA A 537 -10.39 -21.52 1.49
CA ALA A 537 -9.81 -22.85 1.47
C ALA A 537 -10.92 -23.91 1.49
N ALA A 538 -10.61 -25.13 1.05
CA ALA A 538 -11.56 -26.24 1.20
C ALA A 538 -11.83 -26.49 2.70
N SER A 539 -13.08 -26.77 3.04
CA SER A 539 -13.46 -27.03 4.43
C SER A 539 -12.64 -28.20 5.01
N PRO A 540 -12.30 -28.19 6.31
CA PRO A 540 -11.71 -29.34 7.00
C PRO A 540 -12.38 -30.66 6.68
N SER A 541 -13.72 -30.73 6.73
CA SER A 541 -14.48 -31.93 6.37
C SER A 541 -14.16 -32.41 4.94
N ARG A 542 -14.08 -31.48 3.99
CA ARG A 542 -13.71 -31.80 2.61
C ARG A 542 -12.27 -32.27 2.50
N ARG A 543 -11.34 -31.66 3.23
CA ARG A 543 -9.92 -32.03 3.27
C ARG A 543 -9.68 -33.41 3.89
N PHE A 544 -10.41 -33.79 4.94
CA PHE A 544 -10.37 -35.18 5.44
C PHE A 544 -10.83 -36.19 4.38
N LYS A 545 -11.87 -35.85 3.60
CA LYS A 545 -12.33 -36.68 2.49
C LYS A 545 -11.28 -36.83 1.38
N VAL A 546 -10.51 -35.77 1.12
CA VAL A 546 -9.37 -35.80 0.18
C VAL A 546 -8.30 -36.78 0.68
N ILE A 547 -7.93 -36.71 1.97
CA ILE A 547 -6.98 -37.65 2.58
C ILE A 547 -7.49 -39.09 2.41
N GLU A 548 -8.75 -39.35 2.74
CA GLU A 548 -9.39 -40.67 2.60
C GLU A 548 -9.30 -41.21 1.17
N ARG A 549 -9.59 -40.37 0.17
CA ARG A 549 -9.56 -40.78 -1.24
C ARG A 549 -8.13 -41.02 -1.74
N LEU A 550 -7.18 -40.17 -1.36
CA LEU A 550 -5.77 -40.35 -1.71
C LEU A 550 -5.20 -41.64 -1.10
N ALA A 551 -5.45 -41.86 0.19
CA ALA A 551 -5.00 -43.05 0.91
C ALA A 551 -5.59 -44.34 0.30
N LYS A 552 -6.90 -44.35 0.00
CA LYS A 552 -7.56 -45.50 -0.67
C LYS A 552 -7.01 -45.79 -2.06
N ALA A 553 -6.51 -44.77 -2.77
CA ALA A 553 -5.87 -44.95 -4.06
C ALA A 553 -4.42 -45.46 -3.96
N GLY A 554 -3.86 -45.59 -2.75
CA GLY A 554 -2.49 -46.00 -2.51
C GLY A 554 -1.48 -44.87 -2.62
N VAL A 555 -1.92 -43.61 -2.55
CA VAL A 555 -1.03 -42.44 -2.56
C VAL A 555 -0.46 -42.21 -1.16
N PRO A 556 0.88 -42.04 -1.00
CA PRO A 556 1.48 -41.62 0.26
C PRO A 556 1.02 -40.21 0.65
N VAL A 557 0.04 -40.13 1.56
CA VAL A 557 -0.57 -38.89 2.02
C VAL A 557 -0.24 -38.60 3.48
N GLY A 558 0.15 -37.36 3.75
CA GLY A 558 0.36 -36.84 5.09
C GLY A 558 -0.57 -35.66 5.39
N VAL A 559 -0.62 -35.27 6.66
CA VAL A 559 -1.31 -34.06 7.11
C VAL A 559 -0.30 -33.01 7.58
N MET A 560 -0.48 -31.76 7.18
CA MET A 560 0.32 -30.65 7.68
C MET A 560 -0.56 -29.71 8.49
N VAL A 561 -0.42 -29.72 9.81
CA VAL A 561 -1.09 -28.77 10.71
C VAL A 561 -0.36 -27.43 10.62
N ALA A 562 -0.70 -26.65 9.59
CA ALA A 562 -0.04 -25.38 9.31
C ALA A 562 -1.05 -24.30 8.87
N PRO A 563 -1.11 -23.15 9.56
CA PRO A 563 -0.35 -22.83 10.77
C PRO A 563 -0.97 -23.44 12.05
N VAL A 564 -0.13 -23.75 13.05
CA VAL A 564 -0.55 -23.84 14.46
C VAL A 564 -0.57 -22.43 15.05
N ILE A 565 -1.73 -21.99 15.51
CA ILE A 565 -2.02 -20.70 16.10
C ILE A 565 -2.25 -20.90 17.61
N PRO A 566 -1.30 -20.50 18.47
CA PRO A 566 -1.42 -20.60 19.93
C PRO A 566 -2.70 -19.97 20.48
N GLY A 567 -3.48 -20.73 21.25
CA GLY A 567 -4.74 -20.29 21.85
C GLY A 567 -5.94 -20.28 20.89
N VAL A 568 -5.79 -20.75 19.65
CA VAL A 568 -6.86 -20.82 18.65
C VAL A 568 -7.11 -22.26 18.20
N ASN A 569 -6.12 -22.90 17.57
CA ASN A 569 -6.25 -24.26 17.03
C ASN A 569 -5.23 -25.25 17.59
N ASP A 570 -4.33 -24.81 18.46
CA ASP A 570 -3.35 -25.66 19.14
C ASP A 570 -4.04 -26.78 19.92
N SER A 571 -5.14 -26.49 20.61
CA SER A 571 -5.95 -27.52 21.30
C SER A 571 -6.65 -28.49 20.35
N GLN A 572 -6.91 -28.10 19.11
CA GLN A 572 -7.58 -28.95 18.11
C GLN A 572 -6.61 -29.94 17.44
N MET A 573 -5.30 -29.76 17.61
CA MET A 573 -4.28 -30.54 16.91
C MET A 573 -4.43 -32.05 17.11
N VAL A 574 -4.75 -32.51 18.33
CA VAL A 574 -4.98 -33.93 18.59
C VAL A 574 -6.14 -34.47 17.76
N THR A 575 -7.26 -33.74 17.73
CA THR A 575 -8.46 -34.11 16.96
C THR A 575 -8.18 -34.12 15.45
N VAL A 576 -7.40 -33.15 14.96
CA VAL A 576 -6.97 -33.11 13.56
C VAL A 576 -6.13 -34.34 13.21
N LEU A 577 -5.17 -34.70 14.05
CA LEU A 577 -4.29 -35.85 13.83
C LEU A 577 -5.06 -37.18 13.90
N GLU A 578 -5.95 -37.34 14.87
CA GLU A 578 -6.80 -38.54 15.00
C GLU A 578 -7.66 -38.74 13.74
N ARG A 579 -8.37 -37.69 13.31
CA ARG A 579 -9.19 -37.76 12.09
C ARG A 579 -8.38 -37.95 10.82
N ALA A 580 -7.17 -37.40 10.75
CA ALA A 580 -6.28 -37.61 9.62
C ALA A 580 -5.78 -39.07 9.57
N ALA A 581 -5.41 -39.65 10.71
CA ALA A 581 -5.04 -41.05 10.81
C ALA A 581 -6.20 -41.98 10.43
N ASP A 582 -7.42 -41.70 10.90
CA ASP A 582 -8.63 -42.44 10.53
C ASP A 582 -8.92 -42.35 9.02
N ALA A 583 -8.62 -41.21 8.41
CA ALA A 583 -8.69 -41.01 6.97
C ALA A 583 -7.53 -41.68 6.20
N GLY A 584 -6.55 -42.27 6.87
CA GLY A 584 -5.44 -43.01 6.24
C GLY A 584 -4.21 -42.17 5.96
N ALA A 585 -4.03 -41.02 6.61
CA ALA A 585 -2.74 -40.33 6.60
C ALA A 585 -1.64 -41.22 7.19
N ALA A 586 -0.47 -41.23 6.55
CA ALA A 586 0.69 -42.02 6.97
C ALA A 586 1.72 -41.19 7.74
N THR A 587 1.76 -39.87 7.51
CA THR A 587 2.71 -38.94 8.11
C THR A 587 2.02 -37.68 8.59
N ALA A 588 2.66 -36.97 9.51
CA ALA A 588 2.18 -35.66 9.96
C ALA A 588 3.33 -34.68 10.18
N GLY A 589 3.05 -33.40 9.91
CA GLY A 589 3.92 -32.29 10.25
C GLY A 589 3.11 -31.14 10.86
N TRP A 590 3.81 -30.19 11.49
CA TRP A 590 3.20 -28.95 11.95
C TRP A 590 4.18 -27.79 11.77
N VAL A 591 3.65 -26.58 11.64
CA VAL A 591 4.44 -25.35 11.63
C VAL A 591 3.73 -24.31 12.48
N LEU A 592 4.44 -23.75 13.46
CA LEU A 592 3.94 -22.64 14.27
C LEU A 592 3.67 -21.42 13.39
N LEU A 593 2.62 -20.67 13.71
CA LEU A 593 2.27 -19.43 13.03
C LEU A 593 3.49 -18.52 12.86
N ARG A 594 3.72 -18.12 11.61
CA ARG A 594 4.76 -17.17 11.20
C ARG A 594 4.10 -15.86 10.81
N LEU A 595 4.62 -14.77 11.36
CA LEU A 595 4.11 -13.41 11.16
C LEU A 595 5.21 -12.47 10.65
N PRO A 596 5.88 -12.79 9.52
CA PRO A 596 6.94 -11.95 8.97
C PRO A 596 6.40 -10.60 8.51
N HIS A 597 7.24 -9.56 8.58
CA HIS A 597 7.03 -8.23 8.01
C HIS A 597 5.59 -7.74 8.13
N SER A 598 4.88 -7.88 7.01
CA SER A 598 3.57 -7.35 6.76
C SER A 598 2.44 -8.37 6.99
N VAL A 599 2.69 -9.46 7.72
CA VAL A 599 1.68 -10.48 8.03
C VAL A 599 1.19 -10.36 9.47
N LYS A 600 2.05 -9.83 10.36
CA LYS A 600 1.76 -9.65 11.79
C LYS A 600 0.52 -8.79 12.06
N GLN A 601 0.45 -7.58 11.53
CA GLN A 601 -0.71 -6.68 11.68
C GLN A 601 -1.99 -7.24 11.02
N VAL A 602 -1.96 -7.88 9.83
CA VAL A 602 -3.14 -8.56 9.22
C VAL A 602 -3.67 -9.59 10.18
N PHE A 603 -2.78 -10.44 10.69
CA PHE A 603 -3.17 -11.51 11.60
C PHE A 603 -3.71 -10.97 12.92
N GLU A 604 -3.04 -9.97 13.50
CA GLU A 604 -3.49 -9.29 14.71
C GLU A 604 -4.88 -8.67 14.55
N GLU A 605 -5.16 -8.03 13.41
CA GLU A 605 -6.46 -7.47 13.08
C GLU A 605 -7.50 -8.56 12.88
N ARG A 606 -7.18 -9.59 12.08
CA ARG A 606 -8.08 -10.71 11.83
C ARG A 606 -8.45 -11.47 13.09
N ILE A 607 -7.50 -11.69 14.00
CA ILE A 607 -7.77 -12.34 15.29
C ILE A 607 -8.58 -11.45 16.22
N ARG A 608 -8.35 -10.14 16.22
CA ARG A 608 -9.21 -9.21 16.97
C ARG A 608 -10.62 -9.11 16.37
N ASP A 609 -10.76 -9.30 15.07
CA ASP A 609 -12.06 -9.30 14.39
C ASP A 609 -12.82 -10.62 14.59
N VAL A 610 -12.14 -11.77 14.49
CA VAL A 610 -12.77 -13.10 14.54
C VAL A 610 -12.91 -13.63 15.97
N MET A 611 -12.03 -13.24 16.89
CA MET A 611 -12.00 -13.77 18.26
C MET A 611 -11.81 -12.66 19.31
N PRO A 612 -12.62 -11.59 19.33
CA PRO A 612 -12.35 -10.37 20.09
C PRO A 612 -12.16 -10.59 21.60
N LEU A 613 -12.95 -11.50 22.21
CA LEU A 613 -12.89 -11.79 23.65
C LEU A 613 -11.62 -12.54 24.07
N SER A 614 -10.99 -13.24 23.13
CA SER A 614 -9.78 -14.04 23.39
C SER A 614 -8.57 -13.52 22.61
N ALA A 615 -8.71 -12.47 21.80
CA ALA A 615 -7.67 -11.96 20.93
C ALA A 615 -6.40 -11.57 21.70
N GLU A 616 -6.52 -10.81 22.79
CA GLU A 616 -5.34 -10.46 23.59
C GLU A 616 -4.72 -11.68 24.29
N LYS A 617 -5.53 -12.67 24.65
CA LYS A 617 -5.03 -13.96 25.16
C LYS A 617 -4.27 -14.72 24.07
N VAL A 618 -4.79 -14.78 22.84
CA VAL A 618 -4.13 -15.39 21.68
C VAL A 618 -2.81 -14.69 21.37
N LEU A 619 -2.81 -13.36 21.32
CA LEU A 619 -1.59 -12.58 21.09
C LEU A 619 -0.57 -12.76 22.21
N HIS A 620 -1.02 -12.85 23.47
CA HIS A 620 -0.16 -13.20 24.59
C HIS A 620 0.45 -14.60 24.43
N ARG A 621 -0.36 -15.62 24.08
CA ARG A 621 0.14 -16.98 23.82
C ARG A 621 1.15 -17.00 22.69
N ILE A 622 0.93 -16.24 21.62
CA ILE A 622 1.89 -16.11 20.53
C ILE A 622 3.20 -15.50 21.06
N ARG A 623 3.14 -14.43 21.87
CA ARG A 623 4.35 -13.85 22.47
C ARG A 623 5.08 -14.83 23.39
N GLU A 624 4.37 -15.63 24.18
CA GLU A 624 4.97 -16.67 25.03
C GLU A 624 5.79 -17.68 24.22
N THR A 625 5.29 -18.09 23.05
CA THR A 625 6.04 -18.98 22.13
C THR A 625 7.25 -18.31 21.46
N ARG A 626 7.53 -17.04 21.77
CA ARG A 626 8.55 -16.19 21.14
C ARG A 626 9.40 -15.43 22.17
N GLY A 627 9.48 -15.92 23.41
CA GLY A 627 10.26 -15.30 24.49
C GLY A 627 9.59 -14.12 25.19
N GLY A 628 8.26 -13.99 25.09
CA GLY A 628 7.43 -13.12 25.91
C GLY A 628 7.12 -11.73 25.33
N GLU A 629 7.95 -11.20 24.44
CA GLU A 629 7.81 -9.81 23.97
C GLU A 629 7.36 -9.69 22.50
N LYS A 630 7.80 -10.62 21.65
CA LYS A 630 7.67 -10.51 20.19
C LYS A 630 6.52 -11.35 19.66
N LEU A 631 5.83 -10.87 18.64
CA LEU A 631 4.84 -11.68 17.91
C LEU A 631 5.44 -12.50 16.77
N TYR A 632 6.69 -12.23 16.39
CA TYR A 632 7.43 -13.01 15.42
C TYR A 632 8.93 -12.97 15.71
N ASP A 633 9.58 -14.11 15.46
CA ASP A 633 11.03 -14.26 15.42
C ASP A 633 11.39 -14.89 14.07
N SER A 634 12.33 -14.26 13.36
CA SER A 634 12.81 -14.70 12.05
C SER A 634 14.00 -15.66 12.11
N SER A 635 14.56 -15.87 13.30
CA SER A 635 15.74 -16.71 13.52
C SER A 635 15.49 -18.14 13.07
N TRP A 636 16.52 -18.77 12.48
CA TRP A 636 16.46 -20.18 12.12
C TRP A 636 16.22 -21.06 13.36
N HIS A 637 15.64 -22.23 13.12
CA HIS A 637 15.20 -23.24 14.08
C HIS A 637 14.02 -22.80 14.97
N THR A 638 13.93 -21.52 15.34
CA THR A 638 12.86 -21.02 16.22
C THR A 638 11.66 -20.50 15.44
N ARG A 639 11.83 -19.91 14.25
CA ARG A 639 10.72 -19.29 13.50
C ARG A 639 9.53 -20.21 13.20
N GLY A 640 9.78 -21.50 12.95
CA GLY A 640 8.75 -22.50 12.65
C GLY A 640 8.29 -23.36 13.84
N ARG A 641 9.01 -23.34 14.96
CA ARG A 641 8.75 -24.19 16.14
C ARG A 641 8.39 -23.41 17.40
N GLY A 642 8.84 -22.16 17.50
CA GLY A 642 8.74 -21.37 18.72
C GLY A 642 9.83 -21.72 19.74
N GLN A 643 9.76 -21.07 20.90
CA GLN A 643 10.62 -21.32 22.05
C GLN A 643 9.86 -21.07 23.34
N GLY A 644 10.29 -21.72 24.42
CA GLY A 644 9.73 -21.56 25.76
C GLY A 644 8.59 -22.54 26.08
N PRO A 645 8.11 -22.57 27.34
CA PRO A 645 7.29 -23.67 27.86
C PRO A 645 6.01 -23.95 27.07
N TYR A 646 5.38 -22.92 26.52
CA TYR A 646 4.15 -23.08 25.72
C TYR A 646 4.44 -23.74 24.37
N ALA A 647 5.54 -23.37 23.71
CA ALA A 647 5.96 -24.01 22.46
C ALA A 647 6.40 -25.47 22.69
N ASP A 648 7.10 -25.73 23.80
CA ASP A 648 7.51 -27.08 24.20
C ASP A 648 6.29 -27.99 24.46
N THR A 649 5.23 -27.43 25.07
CA THR A 649 3.97 -28.16 25.29
C THR A 649 3.29 -28.52 23.97
N ILE A 650 3.24 -27.57 23.02
CA ILE A 650 2.71 -27.82 21.66
C ILE A 650 3.51 -28.94 20.99
N ALA A 651 4.85 -28.87 21.03
CA ALA A 651 5.72 -29.87 20.42
C ALA A 651 5.55 -31.25 21.06
N MET A 652 5.53 -31.33 22.40
CA MET A 652 5.36 -32.58 23.13
C MET A 652 3.99 -33.22 22.87
N MET A 653 2.93 -32.41 22.79
CA MET A 653 1.59 -32.87 22.43
C MET A 653 1.56 -33.46 21.03
N PHE A 654 2.16 -32.78 20.05
CA PHE A 654 2.29 -33.29 18.69
C PHE A 654 3.07 -34.62 18.67
N ASP A 655 4.30 -34.64 19.22
CA ASP A 655 5.20 -35.80 19.18
C ASP A 655 4.60 -37.04 19.84
N THR A 656 3.93 -36.86 20.99
CA THR A 656 3.28 -37.96 21.70
C THR A 656 2.08 -38.49 20.92
N THR A 657 1.32 -37.59 20.29
CA THR A 657 0.13 -37.95 19.51
C THR A 657 0.50 -38.70 18.24
N ILE A 658 1.49 -38.23 17.49
CA ILE A 658 1.90 -38.91 16.25
C ILE A 658 2.45 -40.31 16.52
N LYS A 659 3.22 -40.50 17.60
CA LYS A 659 3.73 -41.82 18.03
C LYS A 659 2.60 -42.77 18.40
N ARG A 660 1.62 -42.27 19.14
CA ARG A 660 0.44 -43.07 19.53
C ARG A 660 -0.40 -43.48 18.33
N LEU A 661 -0.52 -42.61 17.32
CA LEU A 661 -1.33 -42.84 16.12
C LEU A 661 -0.57 -43.54 14.98
N GLY A 662 0.75 -43.79 15.13
CA GLY A 662 1.58 -44.34 14.07
C GLY A 662 1.76 -43.41 12.87
N LEU A 663 1.56 -42.10 13.06
CA LEU A 663 1.86 -41.03 12.10
C LEU A 663 3.33 -40.59 12.18
N ASP A 664 4.07 -41.14 13.13
CA ASP A 664 5.50 -40.98 13.33
C ASP A 664 6.32 -41.97 12.50
N LYS A 665 5.69 -42.67 11.55
CA LYS A 665 6.40 -43.30 10.43
C LYS A 665 7.16 -42.19 9.74
N ARG A 666 8.36 -41.93 10.27
CA ARG A 666 9.30 -40.97 9.74
C ARG A 666 9.56 -41.46 8.33
N ASP A 667 9.00 -40.75 7.37
CA ASP A 667 9.77 -40.50 6.19
C ASP A 667 11.01 -39.77 6.72
N GLU A 668 12.12 -40.50 6.84
CA GLU A 668 13.45 -39.89 6.87
C GLU A 668 13.63 -38.92 5.66
N ASP A 669 12.68 -38.96 4.71
CA ASP A 669 12.51 -38.15 3.52
C ASP A 669 12.14 -36.68 3.74
N PHE A 670 11.56 -36.25 4.87
CA PHE A 670 11.04 -34.86 4.98
C PHE A 670 11.97 -33.88 5.73
N ASP A 671 12.78 -34.35 6.68
CA ASP A 671 13.73 -33.49 7.41
C ASP A 671 15.13 -33.45 6.75
N ARG A 672 15.42 -34.39 5.82
CA ARG A 672 16.70 -34.51 5.09
C ARG A 672 16.52 -35.01 3.65
N ALA A 673 15.57 -34.46 2.90
CA ALA A 673 15.18 -35.02 1.59
C ALA A 673 16.32 -35.13 0.57
N ASP A 674 17.34 -34.26 0.67
CA ASP A 674 18.49 -34.21 -0.24
C ASP A 674 19.57 -35.27 0.07
N ASP A 675 19.53 -35.92 1.25
CA ASP A 675 20.53 -36.92 1.67
C ASP A 675 20.16 -38.36 1.23
N GLN A 676 19.01 -38.54 0.58
CA GLN A 676 18.50 -39.85 0.18
C GLN A 676 18.80 -40.22 -1.29
N PRO A 677 18.84 -41.52 -1.61
CA PRO A 677 18.98 -41.98 -3.00
C PRO A 677 17.86 -41.43 -3.88
N THR A 678 18.23 -40.73 -4.95
CA THR A 678 17.27 -40.20 -5.91
C THR A 678 16.67 -41.30 -6.78
N THR A 679 15.37 -41.20 -7.09
CA THR A 679 14.70 -42.00 -8.14
C THR A 679 14.93 -41.44 -9.55
N PHE A 680 15.58 -40.28 -9.66
CA PHE A 680 15.72 -39.55 -10.90
C PHE A 680 16.42 -40.37 -11.99
N ARG A 681 15.77 -40.46 -13.13
CA ARG A 681 16.30 -41.09 -14.34
C ARG A 681 15.80 -40.32 -15.55
N ARG A 682 16.74 -39.82 -16.36
CA ARG A 682 16.39 -39.20 -17.64
C ARG A 682 15.71 -40.24 -18.55
N PRO A 683 14.65 -39.87 -19.27
CA PRO A 683 14.04 -40.76 -20.24
C PRO A 683 15.06 -41.18 -21.29
N GLU A 684 15.00 -42.43 -21.74
CA GLU A 684 15.85 -42.87 -22.84
C GLU A 684 15.46 -42.10 -24.10
N PRO A 685 16.43 -41.65 -24.91
CA PRO A 685 16.14 -40.90 -26.12
C PRO A 685 15.23 -41.73 -27.01
N LYS A 686 14.01 -41.22 -27.26
CA LYS A 686 13.09 -41.79 -28.25
C LYS A 686 13.74 -41.63 -29.62
N THR A 687 14.45 -42.68 -30.03
CA THR A 687 15.13 -42.89 -31.32
C THR A 687 16.21 -41.85 -31.68
N GLY A 688 17.47 -42.27 -31.55
CA GLY A 688 18.61 -41.61 -32.18
C GLY A 688 19.65 -42.64 -32.59
N GLN A 689 19.58 -43.11 -33.84
CA GLN A 689 20.66 -43.54 -34.75
C GLN A 689 21.99 -44.09 -34.17
N LEU A 690 21.96 -44.84 -33.07
CA LEU A 690 23.13 -45.53 -32.49
C LEU A 690 22.84 -47.00 -32.16
N SER A 691 21.67 -47.53 -32.54
CA SER A 691 21.36 -48.96 -32.45
C SER A 691 21.86 -49.76 -33.67
N LEU A 692 22.86 -49.26 -34.40
CA LEU A 692 23.42 -49.89 -35.61
C LEU A 692 24.97 -49.95 -35.61
N PHE A 693 25.62 -49.87 -34.44
CA PHE A 693 27.04 -50.19 -34.29
C PHE A 693 27.29 -50.98 -33.03
#